data_AF-A0A1Q3TP38-F1
#
_entry.id   AF-A0A1Q3TP38-F1
#
_cell.length_a   1.000
_cell.length_b   1.000
_cell.length_c   1.000
_cell.angle_alpha   90.00
_cell.angle_beta   90.00
_cell.angle_gamma   90.00
#
_symmetry.space_group_name_H-M   'P 1'
#
loop_
_entity.id
_entity.type
_entity.pdbx_description
1 polymer ?
#
loop_
_entity_poly.entity_id
_entity_poly.type
_entity_poly.pdbx_seq_one_letter_code
_entity_poly.pdbx_strand_id
1 'polypeptide(L)'
;MDLNYAAPWHRISYDNFISVSLPHLLAERLPLSGYQVQEVGPYELNIEITISNESGHTTSSFTGIPRVDEDGYFKFNGWLGVVHPVASEEELDRAEISCVGEQLYAYIDQKLSRSPATLPWDENLLRAWCPLNTWIAEFVESQGHWLRNVLQRWPGDPAAPENLPAVALPNWLESKSILRRLVVKDRQRVFTPGHIGRVCPFETPEGPNIGKILHIALGAQIQDGRLIIQDTQPARALGLEAAMIPCLEHDDVYRLLMGANMLRQWLTPGHSEPALVQSGNEPPGVPSFWCGRNLLTAFVSFGEATFEDGIVISQTCAAKLAYPYPVEPGDKFSNRHGTKGVISKILPDAEMPHLSDGTPVELVFNFNGLITRMNFGQIREALIGRLAQAQGQPRIVPPFQAPSQDELKQGLTEAGLLPDGLEQLTDGKNGPELEGRSMVGYIYWGKLFHTAREKLSVYVPEIEIGADRQLEGFYQGQMEYFALRQGQFFETIREQFNTRAVARSDSATLSLRLSQDQIEQALPPSPKFAALTGRLAAAGIRMAMDEARGLSFKIQAPGPETGLPLLKLASPVLHPWLGEIKLENVGILKELPAYQKLESANNRLDRILKSGAPQTLRQQAFQQLETALRDYCEALVPGEAVQFGGNVSFSGRAVAAPGEGLSLEQVGLPDEMAWKLFGPQVVREFGGDVAARNEVEQRSERATHALDRIMAEAWVIIYRYPALSPTSYVAFHPVRRPERVIRLHPLVCWTFLQADFDGDMVAVFLPVTAAGQAEASQKLSVSGHLERDPELFKALSPRLDMVWGLAWLSLREEGRAEIERLLGQEVEFEEGIVTKNSLTRAIEQIARRSGTLITPAILERLMVLGFEVARQSGASISPFFGESIVSPASPEGNNVEDWAEYIEKTRAGLAERYDYVNSDLGTQLLSVKSGSRGLARHLIYLGAARGSVRFPLAEDPNLDPAQFISPELIGPYHEVIDRGGQPVLVKHSLAQGLEPEETLAVAISGWEGWASQNHHVSQLESHLLSDQQAKGFHVLERAMRSARPGLVFALAAYKGEVDPLTGLESRLFVGLGVERLVTNP
;
A
#
# COMPACT_ATOMS: atom_id res chain seq x y z
N MET A 1 18.29 -31.81 4.29
CA MET A 1 16.96 -32.34 4.65
C MET A 1 16.00 -31.81 3.62
N ASP A 2 15.19 -32.67 2.98
CA ASP A 2 14.25 -32.21 1.95
C ASP A 2 13.03 -31.58 2.62
N LEU A 3 12.83 -30.28 2.38
CA LEU A 3 11.61 -29.57 2.76
C LEU A 3 10.43 -30.10 1.94
N ASN A 4 9.32 -30.39 2.62
CA ASN A 4 8.08 -30.71 1.95
C ASN A 4 7.33 -29.43 1.56
N TYR A 5 7.43 -29.06 0.30
CA TYR A 5 6.73 -27.90 -0.26
C TYR A 5 5.26 -28.18 -0.62
N ALA A 6 4.80 -29.43 -0.52
CA ALA A 6 3.46 -29.81 -0.92
C ALA A 6 2.38 -29.30 0.06
N ALA A 7 1.20 -29.03 -0.49
CA ALA A 7 -0.01 -28.64 0.24
C ALA A 7 -1.14 -29.64 -0.08
N PRO A 8 -0.98 -30.92 0.30
CA PRO A 8 -1.84 -32.00 -0.20
C PRO A 8 -3.31 -31.88 0.25
N TRP A 9 -3.59 -31.10 1.30
CA TRP A 9 -4.94 -30.92 1.85
C TRP A 9 -5.94 -30.36 0.85
N HIS A 10 -5.52 -29.57 -0.14
CA HIS A 10 -6.42 -29.06 -1.18
C HIS A 10 -6.98 -30.18 -2.04
N ARG A 11 -6.09 -31.00 -2.59
CA ARG A 11 -6.44 -32.14 -3.44
C ARG A 11 -7.19 -33.21 -2.64
N ILE A 12 -6.71 -33.55 -1.46
CA ILE A 12 -7.35 -34.55 -0.56
C ILE A 12 -8.78 -34.12 -0.22
N SER A 13 -9.00 -32.87 0.18
CA SER A 13 -10.33 -32.34 0.51
C SER A 13 -11.27 -32.36 -0.70
N TYR A 14 -10.78 -31.91 -1.86
CA TYR A 14 -11.57 -31.91 -3.09
C TYR A 14 -11.97 -33.34 -3.51
N ASP A 15 -11.03 -34.28 -3.49
CA ASP A 15 -11.28 -35.67 -3.89
C ASP A 15 -12.25 -36.37 -2.95
N ASN A 16 -12.14 -36.11 -1.65
CA ASN A 16 -13.10 -36.59 -0.66
C ASN A 16 -14.50 -36.01 -0.91
N PHE A 17 -14.60 -34.71 -1.22
CA PHE A 17 -15.88 -34.09 -1.56
C PHE A 17 -16.51 -34.72 -2.80
N ILE A 18 -15.77 -34.86 -3.89
CA ILE A 18 -16.29 -35.44 -5.14
C ILE A 18 -16.67 -36.91 -4.97
N SER A 19 -15.83 -37.69 -4.30
CA SER A 19 -15.99 -39.16 -4.26
C SER A 19 -16.91 -39.65 -3.14
N VAL A 20 -17.08 -38.86 -2.07
CA VAL A 20 -17.77 -39.30 -0.84
C VAL A 20 -18.90 -38.35 -0.46
N SER A 21 -18.61 -37.08 -0.19
CA SER A 21 -19.59 -36.16 0.41
C SER A 21 -20.68 -35.72 -0.56
N LEU A 22 -20.34 -35.42 -1.81
CA LEU A 22 -21.27 -35.00 -2.84
C LEU A 22 -22.30 -36.09 -3.21
N PRO A 23 -21.91 -37.35 -3.51
CA PRO A 23 -22.91 -38.39 -3.78
C PRO A 23 -23.81 -38.67 -2.58
N HIS A 24 -23.29 -38.55 -1.35
CA HIS A 24 -24.11 -38.67 -0.14
C HIS A 24 -25.17 -37.55 -0.06
N LEU A 25 -24.76 -36.29 -0.21
CA LEU A 25 -25.66 -35.14 -0.23
C LEU A 25 -26.73 -35.27 -1.32
N LEU A 26 -26.33 -35.69 -2.52
CA LEU A 26 -27.27 -35.93 -3.62
C LEU A 26 -28.28 -37.03 -3.27
N ALA A 27 -27.86 -38.12 -2.63
CA ALA A 27 -28.74 -39.21 -2.22
C ALA A 27 -29.73 -38.79 -1.11
N GLU A 28 -29.38 -37.85 -0.24
CA GLU A 28 -30.30 -37.32 0.76
C GLU A 28 -31.39 -36.43 0.16
N ARG A 29 -31.07 -35.72 -0.93
CA ARG A 29 -31.94 -34.70 -1.54
C ARG A 29 -32.70 -35.20 -2.78
N LEU A 30 -32.19 -36.22 -3.47
CA LEU A 30 -32.70 -36.76 -4.74
C LEU A 30 -32.83 -38.29 -4.67
N PRO A 31 -33.70 -38.93 -5.49
CA PRO A 31 -33.78 -40.39 -5.59
C PRO A 31 -32.60 -40.97 -6.41
N LEU A 32 -31.38 -40.77 -5.92
CA LEU A 32 -30.14 -41.16 -6.59
C LEU A 32 -30.04 -42.68 -6.74
N SER A 33 -29.79 -43.16 -7.95
CA SER A 33 -29.53 -44.58 -8.26
C SER A 33 -28.18 -44.83 -8.93
N GLY A 34 -27.48 -43.79 -9.37
CA GLY A 34 -26.13 -43.91 -9.92
C GLY A 34 -25.37 -42.59 -9.87
N TYR A 35 -24.07 -42.68 -9.68
CA TYR A 35 -23.14 -41.56 -9.66
C TYR A 35 -21.80 -42.02 -10.23
N GLN A 36 -21.33 -41.37 -11.29
CA GLN A 36 -20.04 -41.68 -11.92
C GLN A 36 -19.25 -40.40 -12.16
N VAL A 37 -17.94 -40.48 -11.96
CA VAL A 37 -17.01 -39.38 -12.18
C VAL A 37 -16.01 -39.80 -13.24
N GLN A 38 -15.79 -38.94 -14.23
CA GLN A 38 -14.81 -39.14 -15.29
C GLN A 38 -13.86 -37.94 -15.33
N GLU A 39 -12.57 -38.18 -15.15
CA GLU A 39 -11.55 -37.15 -15.33
C GLU A 39 -11.30 -36.92 -16.83
N VAL A 40 -11.34 -35.65 -17.27
CA VAL A 40 -11.11 -35.25 -18.66
C VAL A 40 -9.69 -34.70 -18.85
N GLY A 41 -9.10 -34.19 -17.76
CA GLY A 41 -7.72 -33.70 -17.70
C GLY A 41 -7.35 -33.25 -16.28
N PRO A 42 -6.22 -32.54 -16.10
CA PRO A 42 -5.75 -32.13 -14.77
C PRO A 42 -6.70 -31.15 -14.05
N TYR A 43 -7.46 -30.35 -14.81
CA TYR A 43 -8.30 -29.26 -14.29
C TYR A 43 -9.79 -29.42 -14.60
N GLU A 44 -10.20 -30.55 -15.19
CA GLU A 44 -11.58 -30.75 -15.61
C GLU A 44 -12.04 -32.19 -15.38
N LEU A 45 -13.27 -32.33 -14.90
CA LEU A 45 -13.97 -33.61 -14.80
C LEU A 45 -15.42 -33.50 -15.28
N ASN A 46 -16.00 -34.65 -15.58
CA ASN A 46 -17.42 -34.83 -15.86
C ASN A 46 -18.06 -35.67 -14.74
N ILE A 47 -19.30 -35.35 -14.38
CA ILE A 47 -20.09 -36.13 -13.42
C ILE A 47 -21.37 -36.59 -14.10
N GLU A 48 -21.65 -37.89 -14.09
CA GLU A 48 -22.94 -38.45 -14.48
C GLU A 48 -23.77 -38.78 -13.24
N ILE A 49 -25.00 -38.26 -13.22
CA ILE A 49 -25.98 -38.49 -12.16
C ILE A 49 -27.14 -39.27 -12.74
N THR A 50 -27.45 -40.41 -12.13
CA THR A 50 -28.63 -41.24 -12.46
C THR A 50 -29.61 -41.20 -11.30
N ILE A 51 -30.87 -40.87 -11.59
CA ILE A 51 -31.97 -40.86 -10.61
C ILE A 51 -33.07 -41.84 -11.01
N SER A 52 -33.72 -42.43 -10.02
CA SER A 52 -34.86 -43.34 -10.22
C SER A 52 -36.16 -42.55 -10.35
N ASN A 53 -37.04 -42.97 -11.26
CA ASN A 53 -38.38 -42.40 -11.44
C ASN A 53 -39.41 -43.51 -11.70
N GLU A 54 -40.70 -43.17 -11.80
CA GLU A 54 -41.79 -44.13 -12.02
C GLU A 54 -41.67 -44.89 -13.36
N SER A 55 -40.90 -44.35 -14.32
CA SER A 55 -40.68 -44.91 -15.66
C SER A 55 -39.32 -45.62 -15.83
N GLY A 56 -38.51 -45.75 -14.77
CA GLY A 56 -37.18 -46.38 -14.79
C GLY A 56 -36.08 -45.47 -14.21
N HIS A 57 -35.13 -45.05 -15.04
CA HIS A 57 -33.99 -44.20 -14.65
C HIS A 57 -33.80 -43.04 -15.62
N THR A 58 -33.44 -41.88 -15.10
CA THR A 58 -33.00 -40.71 -15.88
C THR A 58 -31.54 -40.43 -15.57
N THR A 59 -30.71 -40.25 -16.60
CA THR A 59 -29.28 -39.94 -16.46
C THR A 59 -28.97 -38.59 -17.11
N SER A 60 -28.23 -37.73 -16.41
CA SER A 60 -27.70 -36.47 -16.95
C SER A 60 -26.18 -36.42 -16.74
N SER A 61 -25.46 -35.99 -17.78
CA SER A 61 -24.00 -35.76 -17.72
C SER A 61 -23.68 -34.28 -17.57
N PHE A 62 -22.96 -33.91 -16.51
CA PHE A 62 -22.51 -32.55 -16.21
C PHE A 62 -21.04 -32.43 -16.59
N THR A 63 -20.76 -31.64 -17.62
CA THR A 63 -19.40 -31.49 -18.18
C THR A 63 -18.76 -30.17 -17.80
N GLY A 64 -17.44 -30.05 -17.97
CA GLY A 64 -16.71 -28.81 -17.72
C GLY A 64 -16.61 -28.44 -16.24
N ILE A 65 -16.63 -29.41 -15.32
CA ILE A 65 -16.56 -29.14 -13.89
C ILE A 65 -15.09 -28.86 -13.51
N PRO A 66 -14.78 -27.69 -12.91
CA PRO A 66 -13.43 -27.39 -12.48
C PRO A 66 -12.90 -28.39 -11.45
N ARG A 67 -11.70 -28.93 -11.69
CA ARG A 67 -10.97 -29.87 -10.83
C ARG A 67 -9.68 -29.23 -10.30
N VAL A 68 -9.31 -29.63 -9.08
CA VAL A 68 -8.03 -29.29 -8.46
C VAL A 68 -6.94 -30.23 -8.97
N ASP A 69 -5.79 -29.70 -9.41
CA ASP A 69 -4.63 -30.52 -9.79
C ASP A 69 -3.90 -31.12 -8.58
N GLU A 70 -2.82 -31.87 -8.84
CA GLU A 70 -2.05 -32.55 -7.78
C GLU A 70 -1.39 -31.59 -6.78
N ASP A 71 -1.10 -30.35 -7.19
CA ASP A 71 -0.48 -29.34 -6.33
C ASP A 71 -1.52 -28.57 -5.50
N GLY A 72 -2.77 -28.51 -5.94
CA GLY A 72 -3.84 -27.80 -5.26
C GLY A 72 -4.46 -26.64 -6.04
N TYR A 73 -4.18 -26.49 -7.35
CA TYR A 73 -4.70 -25.39 -8.17
C TYR A 73 -5.93 -25.77 -8.97
N PHE A 74 -6.83 -24.81 -9.13
CA PHE A 74 -7.82 -24.77 -10.21
C PHE A 74 -7.26 -24.02 -11.43
N LYS A 75 -7.78 -24.36 -12.61
CA LYS A 75 -7.65 -23.53 -13.81
C LYS A 75 -9.03 -23.03 -14.23
N PHE A 76 -9.22 -21.71 -14.27
CA PHE A 76 -10.49 -21.10 -14.65
C PHE A 76 -10.26 -19.84 -15.48
N ASN A 77 -10.94 -19.71 -16.62
CA ASN A 77 -10.78 -18.58 -17.55
C ASN A 77 -9.31 -18.28 -17.93
N GLY A 78 -8.48 -19.31 -18.03
CA GLY A 78 -7.04 -19.19 -18.33
C GLY A 78 -6.17 -18.79 -17.14
N TRP A 79 -6.68 -18.73 -15.92
CA TRP A 79 -5.92 -18.39 -14.72
C TRP A 79 -5.79 -19.58 -13.78
N LEU A 80 -4.62 -19.71 -13.15
CA LEU A 80 -4.44 -20.61 -12.01
C LEU A 80 -4.86 -19.90 -10.72
N GLY A 81 -5.53 -20.63 -9.84
CA GLY A 81 -5.96 -20.10 -8.55
C GLY A 81 -6.21 -21.19 -7.53
N VAL A 82 -6.37 -20.77 -6.28
CA VAL A 82 -6.56 -21.65 -5.12
C VAL A 82 -7.76 -21.16 -4.34
N VAL A 83 -8.58 -22.08 -3.83
CA VAL A 83 -9.58 -21.76 -2.80
C VAL A 83 -8.90 -21.95 -1.46
N HIS A 84 -8.64 -20.86 -0.73
CA HIS A 84 -7.94 -20.93 0.55
C HIS A 84 -8.77 -21.65 1.61
N PRO A 85 -8.15 -22.46 2.50
CA PRO A 85 -8.83 -22.98 3.66
C PRO A 85 -9.29 -21.84 4.57
N VAL A 86 -10.42 -22.04 5.24
CA VAL A 86 -11.00 -21.06 6.16
C VAL A 86 -11.06 -21.67 7.55
N ALA A 87 -10.55 -20.95 8.55
CA ALA A 87 -10.69 -21.32 9.96
C ALA A 87 -12.03 -20.81 10.52
N SER A 88 -12.68 -21.62 11.35
CA SER A 88 -13.92 -21.25 12.04
C SER A 88 -13.73 -20.14 13.08
N GLU A 89 -12.53 -20.03 13.66
CA GLU A 89 -12.16 -19.05 14.68
C GLU A 89 -10.65 -18.76 14.66
N GLU A 90 -10.23 -17.73 15.40
CA GLU A 90 -8.82 -17.30 15.49
C GLU A 90 -7.94 -18.17 16.38
N GLU A 91 -8.51 -19.01 17.25
CA GLU A 91 -7.74 -19.88 18.13
C GLU A 91 -7.50 -21.23 17.43
N LEU A 92 -6.40 -21.30 16.66
CA LEU A 92 -6.17 -22.36 15.66
C LEU A 92 -5.91 -23.77 16.22
N ASP A 93 -5.67 -23.91 17.53
CA ASP A 93 -5.59 -25.24 18.17
C ASP A 93 -6.98 -25.88 18.38
N ARG A 94 -8.05 -25.07 18.33
CA ARG A 94 -9.45 -25.47 18.48
C ARG A 94 -10.27 -25.30 17.19
N ALA A 95 -9.81 -24.44 16.29
CA ALA A 95 -10.52 -24.13 15.06
C ALA A 95 -10.74 -25.36 14.16
N GLU A 96 -11.94 -25.42 13.57
CA GLU A 96 -12.23 -26.28 12.44
C GLU A 96 -11.75 -25.58 11.16
N ILE A 97 -11.03 -26.32 10.32
CA ILE A 97 -10.47 -25.84 9.06
C ILE A 97 -11.26 -26.44 7.90
N SER A 98 -12.00 -25.58 7.21
CA SER A 98 -12.74 -25.97 6.00
C SER A 98 -11.86 -25.74 4.78
N CYS A 99 -11.42 -26.82 4.14
CA CYS A 99 -10.75 -26.76 2.84
C CYS A 99 -11.79 -26.67 1.71
N VAL A 100 -11.32 -26.70 0.46
CA VAL A 100 -12.16 -26.50 -0.73
C VAL A 100 -13.35 -27.46 -0.80
N GLY A 101 -13.18 -28.72 -0.44
CA GLY A 101 -14.23 -29.74 -0.47
C GLY A 101 -15.33 -29.48 0.56
N GLU A 102 -14.96 -29.14 1.80
CA GLU A 102 -15.92 -28.79 2.86
C GLU A 102 -16.68 -27.51 2.51
N GLN A 103 -16.00 -26.52 1.92
CA GLN A 103 -16.63 -25.28 1.47
C GLN A 103 -17.59 -25.52 0.28
N LEU A 104 -17.21 -26.36 -0.69
CA LEU A 104 -18.08 -26.77 -1.81
C LEU A 104 -19.33 -27.50 -1.31
N TYR A 105 -19.16 -28.42 -0.35
CA TYR A 105 -20.28 -29.12 0.29
C TYR A 105 -21.27 -28.11 0.89
N ALA A 106 -20.79 -27.19 1.74
CA ALA A 106 -21.63 -26.18 2.37
C ALA A 106 -22.34 -25.28 1.35
N TYR A 107 -21.65 -24.89 0.27
CA TYR A 107 -22.22 -24.07 -0.80
C TYR A 107 -23.37 -24.78 -1.54
N ILE A 108 -23.20 -26.06 -1.86
CA ILE A 108 -24.22 -26.84 -2.58
C ILE A 108 -25.37 -27.23 -1.66
N ASP A 109 -25.12 -27.61 -0.41
CA ASP A 109 -26.16 -27.99 0.55
C ASP A 109 -27.17 -26.85 0.79
N GLN A 110 -26.69 -25.60 0.83
CA GLN A 110 -27.55 -24.42 0.94
C GLN A 110 -28.46 -24.20 -0.29
N LYS A 111 -28.04 -24.65 -1.48
CA LYS A 111 -28.79 -24.47 -2.74
C LYS A 111 -29.68 -25.65 -3.09
N LEU A 112 -29.26 -26.87 -2.73
CA LEU A 112 -29.92 -28.10 -3.13
C LEU A 112 -31.14 -28.42 -2.24
N SER A 113 -32.33 -28.14 -2.77
CA SER A 113 -33.59 -28.46 -2.11
C SER A 113 -33.94 -29.95 -2.22
N ARG A 114 -34.58 -30.50 -1.17
CA ARG A 114 -35.07 -31.88 -1.16
C ARG A 114 -36.22 -32.04 -2.17
N SER A 115 -36.13 -33.02 -3.05
CA SER A 115 -37.15 -33.28 -4.06
C SER A 115 -38.37 -34.01 -3.47
N PRO A 116 -39.61 -33.64 -3.86
CA PRO A 116 -40.79 -34.48 -3.65
C PRO A 116 -40.66 -35.84 -4.36
N ALA A 117 -41.18 -36.90 -3.73
CA ALA A 117 -41.10 -38.27 -4.27
C ALA A 117 -41.88 -38.48 -5.59
N THR A 118 -42.79 -37.57 -5.95
CA THR A 118 -43.73 -37.70 -7.07
C THR A 118 -43.36 -36.83 -8.28
N LEU A 119 -42.15 -36.29 -8.34
CA LEU A 119 -41.73 -35.46 -9.48
C LEU A 119 -41.50 -36.32 -10.73
N PRO A 120 -42.03 -35.91 -11.91
CA PRO A 120 -41.78 -36.58 -13.18
C PRO A 120 -40.37 -36.21 -13.68
N TRP A 121 -39.36 -36.90 -13.17
CA TRP A 121 -37.97 -36.64 -13.52
C TRP A 121 -37.68 -36.92 -14.99
N ASP A 122 -37.12 -35.92 -15.66
CA ASP A 122 -36.46 -36.00 -16.97
C ASP A 122 -35.10 -35.28 -16.92
N GLU A 123 -34.31 -35.39 -17.99
CA GLU A 123 -32.94 -34.83 -18.04
C GLU A 123 -32.93 -33.31 -17.84
N ASN A 124 -33.93 -32.60 -18.40
CA ASN A 124 -34.02 -31.14 -18.31
C ASN A 124 -34.35 -30.70 -16.89
N LEU A 125 -35.28 -31.39 -16.23
CA LEU A 125 -35.66 -31.12 -14.85
C LEU A 125 -34.51 -31.42 -13.90
N LEU A 126 -33.77 -32.52 -14.10
CA LEU A 126 -32.59 -32.83 -13.30
C LEU A 126 -31.51 -31.74 -13.44
N ARG A 127 -31.20 -31.31 -14.67
CA ARG A 127 -30.24 -30.22 -14.92
C ARG A 127 -30.69 -28.88 -14.34
N ALA A 128 -31.98 -28.58 -14.39
CA ALA A 128 -32.53 -27.35 -13.81
C ALA A 128 -32.57 -27.38 -12.27
N TRP A 129 -32.79 -28.55 -11.67
CA TRP A 129 -32.89 -28.73 -10.22
C TRP A 129 -31.52 -28.75 -9.55
N CYS A 130 -30.53 -29.39 -10.18
CA CYS A 130 -29.16 -29.48 -9.71
C CYS A 130 -28.19 -29.11 -10.85
N PRO A 131 -28.08 -27.82 -11.23
CA PRO A 131 -27.13 -27.36 -12.24
C PRO A 131 -25.70 -27.37 -11.66
N LEU A 132 -25.19 -28.57 -11.40
CA LEU A 132 -23.98 -28.81 -10.62
C LEU A 132 -22.72 -28.16 -11.21
N ASN A 133 -22.55 -28.27 -12.53
CA ASN A 133 -21.43 -27.65 -13.24
C ASN A 133 -21.44 -26.13 -13.10
N THR A 134 -22.61 -25.49 -13.20
CA THR A 134 -22.77 -24.05 -12.99
C THR A 134 -22.46 -23.66 -11.55
N TRP A 135 -22.99 -24.38 -10.56
CA TRP A 135 -22.75 -24.05 -9.16
C TRP A 135 -21.28 -24.18 -8.75
N ILE A 136 -20.60 -25.25 -9.18
CA ILE A 136 -19.17 -25.42 -8.88
C ILE A 136 -18.35 -24.33 -9.59
N ALA A 137 -18.66 -24.02 -10.86
CA ALA A 137 -18.00 -22.93 -11.58
C ALA A 137 -18.20 -21.57 -10.88
N GLU A 138 -19.42 -21.22 -10.49
CA GLU A 138 -19.74 -20.00 -9.72
C GLU A 138 -18.99 -19.94 -8.39
N PHE A 139 -18.91 -21.07 -7.68
CA PHE A 139 -18.18 -21.16 -6.42
C PHE A 139 -16.68 -20.91 -6.64
N VAL A 140 -16.07 -21.63 -7.58
CA VAL A 140 -14.64 -21.51 -7.87
C VAL A 140 -14.33 -20.09 -8.35
N GLU A 141 -15.15 -19.50 -9.21
CA GLU A 141 -14.97 -18.12 -9.68
C GLU A 141 -15.03 -17.11 -8.53
N SER A 142 -15.99 -17.26 -7.60
CA SER A 142 -16.22 -16.31 -6.51
C SER A 142 -15.29 -16.47 -5.31
N GLN A 143 -14.86 -17.69 -4.99
CA GLN A 143 -13.98 -18.00 -3.85
C GLN A 143 -12.52 -18.17 -4.26
N GLY A 144 -12.24 -18.33 -5.55
CA GLY A 144 -10.89 -18.55 -6.07
C GLY A 144 -10.01 -17.31 -5.90
N HIS A 145 -8.86 -17.51 -5.27
CA HIS A 145 -7.77 -16.55 -5.26
C HIS A 145 -6.85 -16.83 -6.44
N TRP A 146 -6.96 -15.98 -7.45
CA TRP A 146 -6.30 -16.13 -8.74
C TRP A 146 -4.93 -15.47 -8.72
N LEU A 147 -3.93 -16.16 -9.26
CA LEU A 147 -2.59 -15.62 -9.50
C LEU A 147 -2.65 -14.58 -10.63
N ARG A 148 -3.08 -13.36 -10.29
CA ARG A 148 -3.35 -12.26 -11.23
C ARG A 148 -2.21 -11.25 -11.37
N ASN A 149 -1.05 -11.49 -10.76
CA ASN A 149 0.05 -10.54 -10.81
C ASN A 149 0.89 -10.74 -12.07
N VAL A 150 1.10 -9.62 -12.74
CA VAL A 150 1.77 -9.42 -14.04
C VAL A 150 0.91 -9.80 -15.24
N LEU A 151 0.63 -8.78 -16.06
CA LEU A 151 -0.18 -8.79 -17.27
C LEU A 151 0.21 -9.92 -18.26
N GLN A 152 -0.47 -11.07 -18.21
CA GLN A 152 -0.95 -11.81 -19.40
C GLN A 152 -1.81 -13.04 -19.08
N ARG A 153 -2.78 -13.32 -19.98
CA ARG A 153 -3.53 -14.59 -20.11
C ARG A 153 -2.60 -15.72 -20.59
N TRP A 154 -2.93 -16.96 -20.21
CA TRP A 154 -2.18 -18.22 -20.41
C TRP A 154 -1.72 -18.52 -21.85
N PRO A 155 -0.58 -19.23 -22.05
CA PRO A 155 -0.15 -19.70 -23.37
C PRO A 155 -1.13 -20.74 -23.97
N GLY A 156 -1.71 -20.43 -25.13
CA GLY A 156 -2.65 -21.30 -25.85
C GLY A 156 -4.01 -20.67 -26.19
N ASP A 157 -4.20 -19.37 -25.95
CA ASP A 157 -5.35 -18.62 -26.50
C ASP A 157 -5.13 -18.37 -28.01
N PRO A 158 -5.94 -18.95 -28.91
CA PRO A 158 -5.80 -18.78 -30.36
C PRO A 158 -6.06 -17.34 -30.85
N ALA A 159 -6.46 -16.41 -29.97
CA ALA A 159 -6.61 -14.99 -30.27
C ALA A 159 -5.43 -14.11 -29.84
N ALA A 160 -4.37 -14.67 -29.23
CA ALA A 160 -3.22 -13.90 -28.79
C ALA A 160 -2.24 -13.61 -29.96
N PRO A 161 -1.80 -12.36 -30.17
CA PRO A 161 -0.79 -12.05 -31.18
C PRO A 161 0.54 -12.74 -30.83
N GLU A 162 1.16 -13.41 -31.81
CA GLU A 162 2.33 -14.31 -31.67
C GLU A 162 3.62 -13.67 -31.10
N ASN A 163 3.63 -12.37 -30.77
CA ASN A 163 4.85 -11.58 -30.48
C ASN A 163 4.92 -10.92 -29.10
N LEU A 164 4.13 -11.36 -28.10
CA LEU A 164 4.31 -10.88 -26.72
C LEU A 164 5.40 -11.71 -26.01
N PRO A 165 6.51 -11.11 -25.51
CA PRO A 165 7.47 -11.83 -24.68
C PRO A 165 6.77 -12.33 -23.41
N ALA A 166 7.16 -13.52 -22.94
CA ALA A 166 6.66 -14.15 -21.72
C ALA A 166 6.97 -13.28 -20.49
N VAL A 167 6.05 -12.39 -20.14
CA VAL A 167 6.08 -11.51 -18.96
C VAL A 167 4.72 -11.68 -18.27
N ALA A 168 4.57 -12.20 -17.06
CA ALA A 168 5.44 -13.03 -16.22
C ALA A 168 4.49 -13.90 -15.37
N LEU A 169 4.77 -15.20 -15.25
CA LEU A 169 4.11 -16.01 -14.22
C LEU A 169 4.54 -15.47 -12.84
N PRO A 170 3.71 -15.58 -11.78
CA PRO A 170 4.17 -15.35 -10.41
C PRO A 170 5.45 -16.14 -10.18
N ASN A 171 6.39 -15.56 -9.44
CA ASN A 171 7.63 -16.27 -9.15
C ASN A 171 7.34 -17.55 -8.36
N TRP A 172 8.32 -18.46 -8.33
CA TRP A 172 8.12 -19.78 -7.71
C TRP A 172 7.62 -19.65 -6.27
N LEU A 173 8.12 -18.68 -5.51
CA LEU A 173 7.77 -18.50 -4.11
C LEU A 173 6.31 -18.07 -3.92
N GLU A 174 5.81 -17.08 -4.68
CA GLU A 174 4.38 -16.72 -4.67
C GLU A 174 3.51 -17.92 -5.04
N SER A 175 3.92 -18.66 -6.09
CA SER A 175 3.18 -19.83 -6.56
C SER A 175 3.04 -20.88 -5.47
N LYS A 176 4.06 -21.13 -4.65
CA LYS A 176 4.00 -22.14 -3.59
C LYS A 176 3.41 -21.59 -2.28
N SER A 177 3.62 -20.31 -1.97
CA SER A 177 3.06 -19.71 -0.74
C SER A 177 1.54 -19.60 -0.76
N ILE A 178 0.93 -19.35 -1.94
CA ILE A 178 -0.52 -19.16 -2.06
C ILE A 178 -1.26 -20.44 -1.65
N LEU A 179 -0.66 -21.61 -1.87
CA LEU A 179 -1.21 -22.91 -1.45
C LEU A 179 -1.22 -23.08 0.08
N ARG A 180 -0.38 -22.36 0.81
CA ARG A 180 -0.27 -22.43 2.28
C ARG A 180 -1.02 -21.31 3.00
N ARG A 181 -1.75 -20.44 2.28
CA ARG A 181 -2.55 -19.39 2.93
C ARG A 181 -3.77 -19.96 3.66
N LEU A 182 -4.07 -19.42 4.83
CA LEU A 182 -5.23 -19.72 5.67
C LEU A 182 -6.00 -18.41 5.96
N VAL A 183 -7.32 -18.43 5.83
CA VAL A 183 -8.17 -17.26 6.06
C VAL A 183 -8.92 -17.36 7.38
N VAL A 184 -8.85 -16.30 8.19
CA VAL A 184 -9.67 -16.10 9.40
C VAL A 184 -10.61 -14.91 9.14
N LYS A 185 -11.91 -15.20 8.95
CA LYS A 185 -12.89 -14.18 8.52
C LYS A 185 -13.18 -13.14 9.60
N ASP A 186 -13.48 -13.61 10.81
CA ASP A 186 -13.95 -12.80 11.94
C ASP A 186 -12.89 -12.73 13.06
N ARG A 187 -11.72 -12.15 12.74
CA ARG A 187 -10.64 -11.97 13.72
C ARG A 187 -10.97 -10.87 14.73
N GLN A 188 -10.59 -11.08 15.99
CA GLN A 188 -10.56 -10.07 17.05
C GLN A 188 -9.11 -9.68 17.41
N ARG A 189 -8.20 -10.66 17.46
CA ARG A 189 -6.76 -10.49 17.70
C ARG A 189 -5.96 -10.73 16.43
N VAL A 190 -4.76 -10.13 16.31
CA VAL A 190 -3.90 -10.35 15.13
C VAL A 190 -3.19 -11.70 15.22
N PHE A 191 -2.67 -12.03 16.40
CA PHE A 191 -2.10 -13.34 16.70
C PHE A 191 -2.68 -13.88 17.99
N THR A 192 -2.86 -15.21 18.03
CA THR A 192 -3.26 -15.95 19.21
C THR A 192 -2.19 -16.99 19.55
N PRO A 193 -2.13 -17.49 20.79
CA PRO A 193 -1.16 -18.53 21.18
C PRO A 193 -1.30 -19.81 20.38
N GLY A 194 -2.52 -20.18 19.98
CA GLY A 194 -2.79 -21.32 19.12
C GLY A 194 -2.11 -21.23 17.75
N HIS A 195 -1.66 -20.03 17.33
CA HIS A 195 -0.91 -19.84 16.09
C HIS A 195 0.51 -20.43 16.13
N ILE A 196 1.14 -20.51 17.31
CA ILE A 196 2.55 -20.92 17.45
C ILE A 196 2.74 -22.32 16.85
N GLY A 197 3.71 -22.44 15.93
CA GLY A 197 4.02 -23.67 15.20
C GLY A 197 2.98 -24.11 14.15
N ARG A 198 1.80 -23.48 14.11
CA ARG A 198 0.73 -23.76 13.12
C ARG A 198 0.79 -22.83 11.91
N VAL A 199 1.04 -21.54 12.17
CA VAL A 199 1.17 -20.52 11.14
C VAL A 199 2.40 -19.67 11.39
N CYS A 200 3.00 -19.16 10.32
CA CYS A 200 4.15 -18.28 10.38
C CYS A 200 3.76 -16.91 10.95
N PRO A 201 4.45 -16.41 11.97
CA PRO A 201 4.20 -15.07 12.49
C PRO A 201 4.77 -13.95 11.62
N PHE A 202 5.61 -14.27 10.63
CA PHE A 202 6.25 -13.30 9.74
C PHE A 202 5.62 -13.23 8.35
N GLU A 203 4.54 -13.98 8.10
CA GLU A 203 3.90 -14.02 6.78
C GLU A 203 2.42 -13.68 6.89
N THR A 204 2.14 -12.39 6.80
CA THR A 204 0.78 -11.84 6.70
C THR A 204 0.83 -10.49 5.98
N PRO A 205 -0.23 -10.06 5.28
CA PRO A 205 -0.25 -8.72 4.67
C PRO A 205 -0.14 -7.61 5.72
N GLU A 206 0.62 -6.55 5.45
CA GLU A 206 0.80 -5.40 6.36
C GLU A 206 -0.48 -4.54 6.52
N GLY A 207 -1.39 -4.60 5.54
CA GLY A 207 -2.57 -3.75 5.44
C GLY A 207 -3.79 -4.23 6.26
N PRO A 208 -5.02 -3.87 5.83
CA PRO A 208 -6.26 -4.20 6.56
C PRO A 208 -6.49 -5.71 6.81
N ASN A 209 -5.81 -6.55 6.02
CA ASN A 209 -5.89 -8.01 6.09
C ASN A 209 -4.84 -8.65 7.02
N ILE A 210 -4.06 -7.87 7.74
CA ILE A 210 -3.12 -8.37 8.75
C ILE A 210 -3.84 -9.30 9.73
N GLY A 211 -3.27 -10.48 9.98
CA GLY A 211 -3.86 -11.52 10.85
C GLY A 211 -5.13 -12.19 10.30
N LYS A 212 -5.71 -11.70 9.19
CA LYS A 212 -6.84 -12.36 8.50
C LYS A 212 -6.36 -13.36 7.45
N ILE A 213 -5.22 -13.06 6.83
CA ILE A 213 -4.55 -13.95 5.89
C ILE A 213 -3.23 -14.37 6.54
N LEU A 214 -3.16 -15.65 6.91
CA LEU A 214 -2.03 -16.29 7.59
C LEU A 214 -1.38 -17.29 6.63
N HIS A 215 -0.16 -17.73 6.91
CA HIS A 215 0.52 -18.78 6.15
C HIS A 215 0.81 -19.97 7.05
N ILE A 216 0.36 -21.16 6.65
CA ILE A 216 0.56 -22.42 7.35
C ILE A 216 2.06 -22.71 7.40
N ALA A 217 2.58 -22.91 8.62
CA ALA A 217 3.99 -23.16 8.88
C ALA A 217 4.47 -24.42 8.15
N LEU A 218 5.78 -24.51 7.88
CA LEU A 218 6.40 -25.64 7.17
C LEU A 218 6.23 -26.96 7.93
N GLY A 219 6.25 -26.90 9.26
CA GLY A 219 6.03 -28.03 10.15
C GLY A 219 4.56 -28.33 10.45
N ALA A 220 3.61 -27.67 9.79
CA ALA A 220 2.18 -27.85 10.02
C ALA A 220 1.42 -28.35 8.79
N GLN A 221 0.32 -29.08 9.02
CA GLN A 221 -0.54 -29.62 7.97
C GLN A 221 -2.01 -29.58 8.40
N ILE A 222 -2.92 -29.43 7.44
CA ILE A 222 -4.35 -29.66 7.66
C ILE A 222 -4.64 -31.16 7.52
N GLN A 223 -5.20 -31.74 8.58
CA GLN A 223 -5.63 -33.13 8.62
C GLN A 223 -6.97 -33.22 9.38
N ASP A 224 -7.94 -33.93 8.81
CA ASP A 224 -9.26 -34.19 9.41
C ASP A 224 -9.96 -32.91 9.92
N GLY A 225 -9.89 -31.84 9.11
CA GLY A 225 -10.49 -30.55 9.44
C GLY A 225 -9.78 -29.79 10.57
N ARG A 226 -8.54 -30.15 10.92
CA ARG A 226 -7.75 -29.47 11.96
C ARG A 226 -6.36 -29.12 11.45
N LEU A 227 -5.78 -28.07 12.02
CA LEU A 227 -4.39 -27.69 11.76
C LEU A 227 -3.46 -28.31 12.82
N ILE A 228 -2.68 -29.29 12.41
CA ILE A 228 -1.79 -30.08 13.27
C ILE A 228 -0.33 -29.73 13.04
N ILE A 229 0.47 -29.78 14.12
CA ILE A 229 1.92 -29.60 14.08
C ILE A 229 2.55 -30.99 13.93
N GLN A 230 3.36 -31.18 12.89
CA GLN A 230 4.09 -32.42 12.58
C GLN A 230 5.57 -32.33 12.95
N ASP A 231 6.15 -31.12 12.89
CA ASP A 231 7.55 -30.88 13.22
C ASP A 231 7.63 -29.66 14.16
N THR A 232 8.18 -29.90 15.35
CA THR A 232 8.27 -28.90 16.43
C THR A 232 9.58 -28.13 16.43
N GLN A 233 10.50 -28.39 15.50
CA GLN A 233 11.73 -27.61 15.40
C GLN A 233 11.38 -26.13 15.14
N PRO A 234 12.03 -25.15 15.81
CA PRO A 234 11.67 -23.75 15.67
C PRO A 234 11.74 -23.22 14.23
N ALA A 235 12.71 -23.65 13.44
CA ALA A 235 12.82 -23.32 12.01
C ALA A 235 11.61 -23.80 11.17
N ARG A 236 10.83 -24.75 11.68
CA ARG A 236 9.63 -25.32 11.04
C ARG A 236 8.35 -24.61 11.43
N ALA A 237 8.40 -23.76 12.46
CA ALA A 237 7.33 -22.82 12.78
C ALA A 237 7.27 -21.64 11.79
N LEU A 238 8.32 -21.45 10.98
CA LEU A 238 8.36 -20.49 9.89
C LEU A 238 7.50 -20.96 8.71
N GLY A 239 7.02 -20.01 7.93
CA GLY A 239 6.41 -20.25 6.64
C GLY A 239 7.48 -20.36 5.55
N LEU A 240 7.03 -20.52 4.31
CA LEU A 240 7.94 -20.85 3.22
C LEU A 240 8.88 -19.68 2.91
N GLU A 241 8.38 -18.45 2.98
CA GLU A 241 9.11 -17.22 2.65
C GLU A 241 10.12 -16.85 3.73
N ALA A 242 9.70 -16.82 5.00
CA ALA A 242 10.55 -16.47 6.12
C ALA A 242 11.70 -17.48 6.28
N ALA A 243 11.47 -18.76 5.98
CA ALA A 243 12.51 -19.78 5.99
C ALA A 243 13.61 -19.59 4.91
N MET A 244 13.40 -18.71 3.93
CA MET A 244 14.38 -18.39 2.88
C MET A 244 15.29 -17.20 3.22
N ILE A 245 15.10 -16.59 4.39
CA ILE A 245 15.86 -15.43 4.86
C ILE A 245 17.02 -15.96 5.73
N PRO A 246 18.29 -15.85 5.30
CA PRO A 246 19.43 -16.18 6.15
C PRO A 246 19.58 -15.14 7.26
N CYS A 247 20.18 -15.48 8.40
CA CYS A 247 20.45 -14.52 9.49
C CYS A 247 19.21 -13.76 10.01
N LEU A 248 18.02 -14.34 9.88
CA LEU A 248 16.75 -13.69 10.21
C LEU A 248 16.65 -13.30 11.70
N GLU A 249 17.35 -14.02 12.57
CA GLU A 249 17.46 -13.75 14.01
C GLU A 249 18.11 -12.39 14.32
N HIS A 250 18.72 -11.74 13.33
CA HIS A 250 19.32 -10.40 13.46
C HIS A 250 18.43 -9.28 12.91
N ASP A 251 17.20 -9.60 12.48
CA ASP A 251 16.26 -8.63 11.94
C ASP A 251 15.09 -8.35 12.89
N ASP A 252 14.65 -7.10 12.93
CA ASP A 252 13.38 -6.72 13.54
C ASP A 252 12.19 -7.40 12.85
N VAL A 253 11.14 -7.69 13.63
CA VAL A 253 9.98 -8.47 13.20
C VAL A 253 9.18 -7.83 12.07
N TYR A 254 9.11 -6.49 12.02
CA TYR A 254 8.43 -5.79 10.93
C TYR A 254 9.21 -5.93 9.63
N ARG A 255 10.54 -5.93 9.72
CA ARG A 255 11.42 -6.07 8.55
C ARG A 255 11.45 -7.50 8.01
N LEU A 256 11.42 -8.50 8.89
CA LEU A 256 11.23 -9.89 8.49
C LEU A 256 9.93 -10.07 7.71
N LEU A 257 8.83 -9.52 8.22
CA LEU A 257 7.54 -9.58 7.53
C LEU A 257 7.56 -8.91 6.16
N MET A 258 8.11 -7.69 6.08
CA MET A 258 8.28 -7.00 4.80
C MET A 258 9.17 -7.81 3.84
N GLY A 259 10.28 -8.37 4.32
CA GLY A 259 11.20 -9.20 3.53
C GLY A 259 10.52 -10.42 2.93
N ALA A 260 9.82 -11.20 3.77
CA ALA A 260 9.03 -12.36 3.34
C ALA A 260 7.96 -11.97 2.30
N ASN A 261 7.24 -10.86 2.52
CA ASN A 261 6.22 -10.38 1.60
C ASN A 261 6.79 -9.92 0.24
N MET A 262 7.96 -9.27 0.23
CA MET A 262 8.56 -8.72 -0.98
C MET A 262 9.24 -9.77 -1.86
N LEU A 263 9.76 -10.86 -1.26
CA LEU A 263 10.35 -11.97 -2.02
C LEU A 263 9.41 -12.53 -3.09
N ARG A 264 8.11 -12.56 -2.80
CA ARG A 264 7.04 -13.02 -3.72
C ARG A 264 6.72 -12.06 -4.85
N GLN A 265 7.17 -10.81 -4.72
CA GLN A 265 6.93 -9.73 -5.67
C GLN A 265 8.08 -9.55 -6.65
N TRP A 266 9.18 -10.29 -6.47
CA TRP A 266 10.34 -10.23 -7.37
C TRP A 266 9.99 -10.79 -8.74
N LEU A 267 10.40 -10.05 -9.76
CA LEU A 267 10.33 -10.48 -11.15
C LEU A 267 11.28 -11.65 -11.40
N THR A 268 10.89 -12.57 -12.27
CA THR A 268 11.72 -13.74 -12.61
C THR A 268 12.67 -13.38 -13.76
N PRO A 269 14.00 -13.54 -13.59
CA PRO A 269 14.96 -13.32 -14.67
C PRO A 269 14.95 -14.46 -15.69
N GLY A 270 15.46 -14.21 -16.89
CA GLY A 270 15.68 -15.26 -17.91
C GLY A 270 16.79 -16.26 -17.53
N HIS A 271 17.67 -15.88 -16.60
CA HIS A 271 18.75 -16.72 -16.09
C HIS A 271 18.81 -16.60 -14.56
N SER A 272 18.90 -17.75 -13.88
CA SER A 272 19.02 -17.84 -12.43
C SER A 272 20.45 -17.56 -11.97
N GLU A 273 20.59 -16.81 -10.88
CA GLU A 273 21.85 -16.63 -10.15
C GLU A 273 21.61 -17.02 -8.68
N PRO A 274 22.14 -18.15 -8.19
CA PRO A 274 22.02 -18.50 -6.78
C PRO A 274 22.65 -17.47 -5.86
N ALA A 275 22.06 -17.26 -4.68
CA ALA A 275 22.63 -16.38 -3.67
C ALA A 275 23.97 -16.94 -3.15
N LEU A 276 24.93 -16.06 -2.85
CA LEU A 276 26.19 -16.43 -2.18
C LEU A 276 25.95 -16.86 -0.73
N VAL A 277 24.91 -16.32 -0.10
CA VAL A 277 24.45 -16.72 1.24
C VAL A 277 23.07 -17.34 1.11
N GLN A 278 22.94 -18.60 1.47
CA GLN A 278 21.72 -19.40 1.29
C GLN A 278 21.20 -19.83 2.65
N SER A 279 19.88 -20.02 2.80
CA SER A 279 19.34 -20.59 4.04
C SER A 279 19.44 -22.11 4.08
N GLY A 280 19.72 -22.75 2.95
CA GLY A 280 19.67 -24.21 2.80
C GLY A 280 18.26 -24.75 2.66
N ASN A 281 17.26 -23.87 2.62
CA ASN A 281 15.86 -24.20 2.42
C ASN A 281 15.43 -24.01 0.96
N GLU A 282 16.33 -23.58 0.08
CA GLU A 282 16.03 -23.32 -1.32
C GLU A 282 15.74 -24.62 -2.09
N PRO A 283 14.75 -24.61 -3.02
CA PRO A 283 14.37 -25.81 -3.75
C PRO A 283 15.49 -26.27 -4.71
N PRO A 284 15.91 -27.55 -4.64
CA PRO A 284 16.97 -28.06 -5.49
C PRO A 284 16.52 -28.11 -6.95
N GLY A 285 17.36 -27.60 -7.87
CA GLY A 285 17.12 -27.71 -9.30
C GLY A 285 15.94 -26.88 -9.83
N VAL A 286 15.54 -25.81 -9.13
CA VAL A 286 14.45 -24.91 -9.56
C VAL A 286 15.01 -23.51 -9.89
N PRO A 287 15.37 -23.23 -11.16
CA PRO A 287 15.93 -21.93 -11.56
C PRO A 287 14.99 -20.74 -11.30
N SER A 288 13.67 -20.94 -11.44
CA SER A 288 12.65 -19.90 -11.26
C SER A 288 12.46 -19.42 -9.81
N PHE A 289 13.13 -20.07 -8.84
CA PHE A 289 13.22 -19.57 -7.48
C PHE A 289 14.22 -18.40 -7.37
N TRP A 290 15.33 -18.47 -8.09
CA TRP A 290 16.43 -17.51 -7.99
C TRP A 290 16.12 -16.22 -8.78
N CYS A 291 15.32 -15.36 -8.16
CA CYS A 291 14.81 -14.14 -8.79
C CYS A 291 15.69 -12.89 -8.63
N GLY A 292 16.73 -12.96 -7.82
CA GLY A 292 17.61 -11.84 -7.48
C GLY A 292 19.01 -11.93 -8.09
N ARG A 293 19.89 -11.05 -7.62
CA ARG A 293 21.32 -10.95 -8.00
C ARG A 293 22.16 -10.68 -6.77
N ASN A 294 23.37 -11.24 -6.71
CA ASN A 294 24.35 -10.85 -5.70
C ASN A 294 24.95 -9.50 -6.11
N LEU A 295 24.66 -8.45 -5.34
CA LEU A 295 25.13 -7.10 -5.60
C LEU A 295 26.11 -6.66 -4.51
N LEU A 296 27.27 -6.16 -4.93
CA LEU A 296 28.22 -5.52 -4.02
C LEU A 296 27.62 -4.20 -3.50
N THR A 297 27.13 -4.22 -2.26
CA THR A 297 26.37 -3.15 -1.64
C THR A 297 27.23 -2.38 -0.65
N ALA A 298 27.26 -1.05 -0.76
CA ALA A 298 27.90 -0.15 0.19
C ALA A 298 26.86 0.57 1.05
N PHE A 299 27.08 0.61 2.36
CA PHE A 299 26.21 1.32 3.30
C PHE A 299 26.79 2.70 3.63
N VAL A 300 26.58 3.68 2.75
CA VAL A 300 27.10 5.05 2.89
C VAL A 300 26.06 6.07 2.43
N SER A 301 26.18 7.34 2.86
CA SER A 301 25.42 8.42 2.25
C SER A 301 26.04 8.79 0.90
N PHE A 302 25.20 9.03 -0.09
CA PHE A 302 25.57 9.51 -1.43
C PHE A 302 24.79 10.78 -1.79
N GLY A 303 24.60 11.65 -0.79
CA GLY A 303 23.90 12.92 -0.92
C GLY A 303 22.40 12.75 -1.17
N GLU A 304 21.82 13.70 -1.91
CA GLU A 304 20.38 13.76 -2.18
C GLU A 304 19.83 12.47 -2.81
N ALA A 305 20.64 11.78 -3.62
CA ALA A 305 20.22 10.57 -4.32
C ALA A 305 19.93 9.39 -3.37
N THR A 306 20.51 9.37 -2.17
CA THR A 306 20.23 8.34 -1.15
C THR A 306 19.40 8.87 0.02
N PHE A 307 18.74 10.01 -0.16
CA PHE A 307 17.88 10.56 0.88
C PHE A 307 16.67 9.63 1.13
N GLU A 308 16.36 9.40 2.42
CA GLU A 308 15.43 8.35 2.90
C GLU A 308 15.71 6.99 2.24
N ASP A 309 14.80 6.45 1.43
CA ASP A 309 14.93 5.15 0.75
C ASP A 309 15.30 5.26 -0.74
N GLY A 310 15.89 6.37 -1.15
CA GLY A 310 16.54 6.48 -2.45
C GLY A 310 17.74 5.52 -2.59
N ILE A 311 17.82 4.80 -3.71
CA ILE A 311 18.91 3.86 -4.01
C ILE A 311 19.69 4.34 -5.24
N VAL A 312 21.01 4.41 -5.11
CA VAL A 312 21.92 4.65 -6.24
C VAL A 312 22.49 3.31 -6.70
N ILE A 313 22.47 3.06 -8.00
CA ILE A 313 23.03 1.84 -8.59
C ILE A 313 24.01 2.16 -9.71
N SER A 314 24.95 1.24 -9.91
CA SER A 314 25.87 1.24 -11.05
C SER A 314 25.18 0.84 -12.36
N GLN A 315 25.79 1.15 -13.48
CA GLN A 315 25.36 0.69 -14.80
C GLN A 315 25.42 -0.84 -14.89
N THR A 316 26.44 -1.46 -14.29
CA THR A 316 26.56 -2.93 -14.21
C THR A 316 25.40 -3.54 -13.42
N CYS A 317 25.02 -2.97 -12.27
CA CYS A 317 23.86 -3.39 -11.50
C CYS A 317 22.57 -3.29 -12.32
N ALA A 318 22.35 -2.14 -12.97
CA ALA A 318 21.19 -1.93 -13.82
C ALA A 318 21.10 -2.98 -14.94
N ALA A 319 22.23 -3.38 -15.53
CA ALA A 319 22.30 -4.43 -16.55
C ALA A 319 21.96 -5.82 -15.99
N LYS A 320 22.47 -6.17 -14.79
CA LYS A 320 22.16 -7.46 -14.12
C LYS A 320 20.67 -7.64 -13.83
N LEU A 321 19.96 -6.53 -13.56
CA LEU A 321 18.54 -6.48 -13.20
C LEU A 321 17.62 -5.94 -14.33
N ALA A 322 18.12 -5.89 -15.57
CA ALA A 322 17.40 -5.40 -16.75
C ALA A 322 16.39 -6.43 -17.29
N TYR A 323 15.45 -6.87 -16.45
CA TYR A 323 14.38 -7.80 -16.84
C TYR A 323 13.03 -7.44 -16.20
N PRO A 324 11.90 -7.68 -16.90
CA PRO A 324 11.84 -7.94 -18.34
C PRO A 324 12.21 -6.71 -19.17
N TYR A 325 12.33 -5.55 -18.53
CA TYR A 325 12.73 -4.28 -19.13
C TYR A 325 13.96 -3.70 -18.43
N PRO A 326 14.72 -2.80 -19.09
CA PRO A 326 15.78 -2.04 -18.47
C PRO A 326 15.34 -1.39 -17.16
N VAL A 327 16.26 -1.29 -16.19
CA VAL A 327 16.03 -0.57 -14.94
C VAL A 327 16.00 0.92 -15.24
N GLU A 328 15.02 1.62 -14.67
CA GLU A 328 14.86 3.07 -14.78
C GLU A 328 14.70 3.68 -13.37
N PRO A 329 15.03 4.96 -13.15
CA PRO A 329 14.67 5.64 -11.91
C PRO A 329 13.18 5.48 -11.59
N GLY A 330 12.87 5.22 -10.32
CA GLY A 330 11.54 4.91 -9.81
C GLY A 330 11.19 3.41 -9.74
N ASP A 331 11.98 2.53 -10.37
CA ASP A 331 11.82 1.08 -10.18
C ASP A 331 12.12 0.71 -8.73
N LYS A 332 11.30 -0.17 -8.14
CA LYS A 332 11.45 -0.58 -6.74
C LYS A 332 12.32 -1.82 -6.61
N PHE A 333 13.36 -1.72 -5.80
CA PHE A 333 14.23 -2.83 -5.41
C PHE A 333 13.96 -3.20 -3.96
N SER A 334 14.22 -4.47 -3.62
CA SER A 334 14.28 -4.92 -2.23
C SER A 334 15.30 -6.03 -2.05
N ASN A 335 15.68 -6.29 -0.79
CA ASN A 335 16.40 -7.50 -0.40
C ASN A 335 15.52 -8.38 0.52
N ARG A 336 16.09 -9.50 0.98
CA ARG A 336 15.40 -10.49 1.82
C ARG A 336 15.13 -10.03 3.25
N HIS A 337 15.78 -8.96 3.69
CA HIS A 337 15.77 -8.44 5.07
C HIS A 337 14.82 -7.26 5.25
N GLY A 338 13.86 -7.06 4.35
CA GLY A 338 12.88 -5.99 4.46
C GLY A 338 13.40 -4.58 4.11
N THR A 339 14.62 -4.46 3.57
CA THR A 339 15.08 -3.21 2.96
C THR A 339 14.45 -3.06 1.59
N LYS A 340 13.90 -1.89 1.30
CA LYS A 340 13.25 -1.52 0.05
C LYS A 340 13.53 -0.05 -0.27
N GLY A 341 13.48 0.29 -1.54
CA GLY A 341 13.68 1.65 -2.01
C GLY A 341 13.49 1.76 -3.52
N VAL A 342 13.30 2.98 -4.01
CA VAL A 342 13.26 3.25 -5.44
C VAL A 342 14.64 3.61 -5.96
N ILE A 343 14.94 3.19 -7.19
CA ILE A 343 16.14 3.64 -7.88
C ILE A 343 16.03 5.16 -8.09
N SER A 344 16.93 5.93 -7.50
CA SER A 344 16.96 7.38 -7.65
C SER A 344 17.87 7.78 -8.82
N LYS A 345 19.01 7.11 -8.97
CA LYS A 345 20.04 7.41 -9.95
C LYS A 345 20.75 6.14 -10.40
N ILE A 346 21.08 6.09 -11.69
CA ILE A 346 21.92 5.07 -12.29
C ILE A 346 23.19 5.77 -12.75
N LEU A 347 24.35 5.36 -12.23
CA LEU A 347 25.64 6.00 -12.50
C LEU A 347 26.54 5.11 -13.35
N PRO A 348 27.42 5.69 -14.18
CA PRO A 348 28.55 4.96 -14.75
C PRO A 348 29.38 4.30 -13.64
N ASP A 349 29.87 3.08 -13.88
CA ASP A 349 30.65 2.35 -12.88
C ASP A 349 31.86 3.14 -12.36
N ALA A 350 32.49 3.97 -13.20
CA ALA A 350 33.63 4.80 -12.82
C ALA A 350 33.29 5.93 -11.82
N GLU A 351 32.01 6.30 -11.69
CA GLU A 351 31.51 7.31 -10.75
C GLU A 351 31.02 6.70 -9.42
N MET A 352 30.86 5.38 -9.36
CA MET A 352 30.50 4.68 -8.12
C MET A 352 31.66 4.70 -7.13
N PRO A 353 31.43 4.55 -5.82
CA PRO A 353 32.52 4.27 -4.87
C PRO A 353 33.32 3.03 -5.28
N HIS A 354 34.64 3.03 -5.12
CA HIS A 354 35.49 1.87 -5.43
C HIS A 354 36.18 1.34 -4.18
N LEU A 355 36.31 0.02 -4.11
CA LEU A 355 37.19 -0.67 -3.18
C LEU A 355 38.66 -0.38 -3.51
N SER A 356 39.56 -0.68 -2.58
CA SER A 356 41.01 -0.46 -2.73
C SER A 356 41.64 -1.25 -3.89
N ASP A 357 41.00 -2.33 -4.36
CA ASP A 357 41.42 -3.11 -5.53
C ASP A 357 40.92 -2.54 -6.86
N GLY A 358 40.17 -1.42 -6.83
CA GLY A 358 39.57 -0.78 -7.99
C GLY A 358 38.23 -1.39 -8.43
N THR A 359 37.63 -2.27 -7.64
CA THR A 359 36.28 -2.79 -7.91
C THR A 359 35.22 -1.74 -7.56
N PRO A 360 34.36 -1.32 -8.51
CA PRO A 360 33.25 -0.42 -8.21
C PRO A 360 32.16 -1.15 -7.40
N VAL A 361 31.57 -0.46 -6.43
CA VAL A 361 30.37 -0.94 -5.76
C VAL A 361 29.18 -0.88 -6.71
N GLU A 362 28.25 -1.82 -6.56
CA GLU A 362 27.14 -1.99 -7.49
C GLU A 362 25.87 -1.27 -7.03
N LEU A 363 25.68 -1.14 -5.72
CA LEU A 363 24.53 -0.51 -5.08
C LEU A 363 25.00 0.31 -3.86
N VAL A 364 24.45 1.50 -3.67
CA VAL A 364 24.66 2.34 -2.49
C VAL A 364 23.34 2.54 -1.76
N PHE A 365 23.33 2.23 -0.46
CA PHE A 365 22.18 2.40 0.42
C PHE A 365 22.56 3.22 1.65
N ASN A 366 21.69 4.12 2.09
CA ASN A 366 21.99 5.04 3.19
C ASN A 366 22.09 4.30 4.53
N PHE A 367 23.23 4.41 5.21
CA PHE A 367 23.45 3.78 6.50
C PHE A 367 22.50 4.31 7.59
N ASN A 368 22.09 5.58 7.50
CA ASN A 368 21.36 6.24 8.59
C ASN A 368 19.96 5.61 8.79
N GLY A 369 19.35 5.08 7.72
CA GLY A 369 18.05 4.40 7.77
C GLY A 369 18.06 3.12 8.60
N LEU A 370 19.20 2.41 8.66
CA LEU A 370 19.32 1.12 9.34
C LEU A 370 19.22 1.22 10.86
N ILE A 371 19.54 2.38 11.45
CA ILE A 371 19.49 2.60 12.91
C ILE A 371 18.08 2.39 13.48
N THR A 372 17.06 2.82 12.73
CA THR A 372 15.65 2.67 13.14
C THR A 372 15.00 1.40 12.59
N ARG A 373 15.53 0.84 11.50
CA ARG A 373 14.97 -0.34 10.86
C ARG A 373 15.42 -1.63 11.51
N MET A 374 16.62 -1.62 12.09
CA MET A 374 17.18 -2.72 12.87
C MET A 374 17.15 -4.08 12.15
N ASN A 375 17.37 -4.08 10.83
CA ASN A 375 17.49 -5.28 10.01
C ASN A 375 18.96 -5.61 9.74
N PHE A 376 19.66 -6.05 10.78
CA PHE A 376 21.10 -6.33 10.74
C PHE A 376 21.45 -7.66 10.07
N GLY A 377 20.47 -8.51 9.80
CA GLY A 377 20.64 -9.71 8.99
C GLY A 377 21.28 -9.39 7.64
N GLN A 378 20.95 -8.24 7.02
CA GLN A 378 21.56 -7.84 5.74
C GLN A 378 23.05 -7.46 5.87
N ILE A 379 23.46 -6.95 7.04
CA ILE A 379 24.87 -6.63 7.32
C ILE A 379 25.66 -7.91 7.51
N ARG A 380 25.05 -8.90 8.20
CA ARG A 380 25.59 -10.26 8.30
C ARG A 380 25.68 -10.93 6.93
N GLU A 381 24.62 -10.85 6.11
CA GLU A 381 24.59 -11.37 4.74
C GLU A 381 25.70 -10.74 3.90
N ALA A 382 25.85 -9.42 3.94
CA ALA A 382 26.90 -8.70 3.22
C ALA A 382 28.31 -9.22 3.57
N LEU A 383 28.59 -9.39 4.86
CA LEU A 383 29.88 -9.87 5.37
C LEU A 383 30.14 -11.33 4.99
N ILE A 384 29.15 -12.20 5.19
CA ILE A 384 29.24 -13.62 4.81
C ILE A 384 29.36 -13.75 3.28
N GLY A 385 28.73 -12.86 2.52
CA GLY A 385 28.88 -12.76 1.07
C GLY A 385 30.32 -12.41 0.65
N ARG A 386 31.01 -11.53 1.38
CA ARG A 386 32.46 -11.27 1.17
C ARG A 386 33.29 -12.53 1.40
N LEU A 387 33.01 -13.27 2.48
CA LEU A 387 33.68 -14.54 2.78
C LEU A 387 33.43 -15.60 1.71
N ALA A 388 32.17 -15.77 1.31
CA ALA A 388 31.76 -16.71 0.26
C ALA A 388 32.47 -16.40 -1.07
N GLN A 389 32.54 -15.12 -1.44
CA GLN A 389 33.24 -14.67 -2.63
C GLN A 389 34.76 -14.91 -2.55
N ALA A 390 35.39 -14.56 -1.43
CA ALA A 390 36.83 -14.75 -1.23
C ALA A 390 37.24 -16.23 -1.27
N GLN A 391 36.34 -17.13 -0.84
CA GLN A 391 36.57 -18.57 -0.83
C GLN A 391 36.08 -19.28 -2.11
N GLY A 392 35.35 -18.58 -2.98
CA GLY A 392 34.82 -19.12 -4.22
C GLY A 392 33.70 -20.16 -4.05
N GLN A 393 32.99 -20.15 -2.91
CA GLN A 393 31.88 -21.09 -2.65
C GLN A 393 30.76 -20.44 -1.83
N PRO A 394 29.47 -20.74 -2.13
CA PRO A 394 28.35 -20.26 -1.33
C PRO A 394 28.43 -20.74 0.13
N ARG A 395 27.86 -19.94 1.03
CA ARG A 395 27.71 -20.26 2.45
C ARG A 395 26.24 -20.55 2.77
N ILE A 396 26.00 -21.66 3.47
CA ILE A 396 24.67 -22.04 3.94
C ILE A 396 24.55 -21.59 5.41
N VAL A 397 23.52 -20.80 5.69
CA VAL A 397 23.19 -20.22 6.99
C VAL A 397 21.72 -20.50 7.27
N PRO A 398 21.38 -21.66 7.85
CA PRO A 398 20.01 -22.00 8.20
C PRO A 398 19.39 -20.97 9.17
N PRO A 399 18.06 -20.83 9.19
CA PRO A 399 17.35 -20.04 10.19
C PRO A 399 17.83 -20.35 11.62
N PHE A 400 18.15 -19.30 12.39
CA PHE A 400 18.64 -19.40 13.78
C PHE A 400 20.01 -20.07 13.94
N GLN A 401 20.81 -20.13 12.86
CA GLN A 401 22.15 -20.72 12.85
C GLN A 401 23.19 -19.78 12.22
N ALA A 402 23.01 -18.46 12.38
CA ALA A 402 24.02 -17.48 12.00
C ALA A 402 25.34 -17.70 12.76
N PRO A 403 26.50 -17.60 12.09
CA PRO A 403 27.79 -17.65 12.76
C PRO A 403 27.95 -16.53 13.78
N SER A 404 28.63 -16.83 14.89
CA SER A 404 28.98 -15.84 15.91
C SER A 404 29.94 -14.77 15.38
N GLN A 405 30.04 -13.64 16.09
CA GLN A 405 30.98 -12.56 15.72
C GLN A 405 32.43 -13.06 15.64
N ASP A 406 32.86 -13.89 16.60
CA ASP A 406 34.22 -14.44 16.65
C ASP A 406 34.51 -15.37 15.46
N GLU A 407 33.57 -16.24 15.11
CA GLU A 407 33.70 -17.11 13.93
C GLU A 407 33.79 -16.31 12.62
N LEU A 408 33.02 -15.24 12.50
CA LEU A 408 33.08 -14.35 11.34
C LEU A 408 34.44 -13.63 11.25
N LYS A 409 34.94 -13.09 12.37
CA LYS A 409 36.25 -12.42 12.42
C LYS A 409 37.41 -13.35 12.11
N GLN A 410 37.37 -14.56 12.65
CA GLN A 410 38.33 -15.59 12.33
C GLN A 410 38.27 -15.92 10.83
N GLY A 411 37.07 -16.12 10.29
CA GLY A 411 36.85 -16.38 8.88
C GLY A 411 37.36 -15.25 7.96
N LEU A 412 37.18 -13.99 8.36
CA LEU A 412 37.69 -12.82 7.61
C LEU A 412 39.22 -12.84 7.58
N THR A 413 39.84 -13.06 8.74
CA THR A 413 41.29 -13.13 8.87
C THR A 413 41.87 -14.28 8.02
N GLU A 414 41.25 -15.46 8.07
CA GLU A 414 41.62 -16.64 7.27
C GLU A 414 41.45 -16.40 5.76
N ALA A 415 40.46 -15.60 5.37
CA ALA A 415 40.22 -15.21 3.98
C ALA A 415 41.10 -14.02 3.50
N GLY A 416 41.97 -13.48 4.36
CA GLY A 416 42.81 -12.31 4.04
C GLY A 416 42.06 -10.98 3.99
N LEU A 417 40.87 -10.91 4.60
CA LEU A 417 40.06 -9.71 4.74
C LEU A 417 40.32 -9.03 6.08
N LEU A 418 39.89 -7.78 6.22
CA LEU A 418 40.08 -7.00 7.44
C LEU A 418 39.18 -7.57 8.57
N PRO A 419 39.71 -7.77 9.79
CA PRO A 419 39.00 -8.44 10.87
C PRO A 419 37.82 -7.64 11.42
N ASP A 420 37.74 -6.34 11.16
CA ASP A 420 36.58 -5.51 11.51
C ASP A 420 35.52 -5.47 10.40
N GLY A 421 35.76 -6.12 9.26
CA GLY A 421 34.81 -6.25 8.15
C GLY A 421 34.54 -4.95 7.37
N LEU A 422 35.27 -3.88 7.65
CA LEU A 422 35.12 -2.57 6.99
C LEU A 422 36.16 -2.38 5.88
N GLU A 423 35.72 -1.79 4.77
CA GLU A 423 36.52 -1.58 3.56
C GLU A 423 36.84 -0.09 3.37
N GLN A 424 38.04 0.22 2.85
CA GLN A 424 38.37 1.58 2.44
C GLN A 424 37.80 1.87 1.06
N LEU A 425 37.09 2.99 0.93
CA LEU A 425 36.46 3.42 -0.32
C LEU A 425 37.10 4.70 -0.89
N THR A 426 37.08 4.83 -2.21
CA THR A 426 37.31 6.08 -2.94
C THR A 426 36.01 6.59 -3.57
N ASP A 427 35.79 7.91 -3.58
CA ASP A 427 34.61 8.52 -4.21
C ASP A 427 34.77 8.60 -5.73
N GLY A 428 34.35 7.55 -6.44
CA GLY A 428 34.68 7.37 -7.85
C GLY A 428 36.06 6.74 -8.04
N LYS A 429 36.35 6.29 -9.27
CA LYS A 429 37.55 5.52 -9.60
C LYS A 429 38.87 6.25 -9.30
N ASN A 430 38.89 7.56 -9.53
CA ASN A 430 40.07 8.41 -9.36
C ASN A 430 39.81 9.57 -8.39
N GLY A 431 38.75 9.47 -7.59
CA GLY A 431 38.44 10.50 -6.60
C GLY A 431 39.21 10.30 -5.30
N PRO A 432 38.98 11.18 -4.31
CA PRO A 432 39.61 11.08 -3.00
C PRO A 432 39.14 9.82 -2.25
N GLU A 433 40.01 9.31 -1.38
CA GLU A 433 39.60 8.34 -0.35
C GLU A 433 38.59 9.00 0.60
N LEU A 434 37.56 8.24 0.97
CA LEU A 434 36.65 8.66 2.04
C LEU A 434 37.39 8.67 3.37
N GLU A 435 37.00 9.57 4.28
CA GLU A 435 37.70 9.78 5.55
C GLU A 435 37.74 8.50 6.43
N GLY A 436 36.61 7.78 6.48
CA GLY A 436 36.47 6.52 7.20
C GLY A 436 36.30 5.31 6.28
N ARG A 437 36.45 4.11 6.87
CA ARG A 437 36.11 2.83 6.22
C ARG A 437 34.63 2.52 6.37
N SER A 438 34.07 1.83 5.40
CA SER A 438 32.64 1.58 5.28
C SER A 438 32.32 0.09 5.19
N MET A 439 31.11 -0.29 5.60
CA MET A 439 30.63 -1.66 5.40
C MET A 439 30.24 -1.86 3.93
N VAL A 440 30.89 -2.84 3.30
CA VAL A 440 30.65 -3.22 1.91
C VAL A 440 30.61 -4.74 1.78
N GLY A 441 29.58 -5.28 1.12
CA GLY A 441 29.47 -6.72 0.94
C GLY A 441 28.39 -7.16 -0.04
N TYR A 442 28.38 -8.47 -0.35
CA TYR A 442 27.43 -9.02 -1.33
C TYR A 442 26.11 -9.38 -0.66
N ILE A 443 25.03 -8.78 -1.15
CA ILE A 443 23.65 -9.01 -0.68
C ILE A 443 22.82 -9.49 -1.85
N TYR A 444 21.85 -10.36 -1.60
CA TYR A 444 20.93 -10.82 -2.63
C TYR A 444 19.73 -9.86 -2.78
N TRP A 445 19.71 -9.11 -3.88
CA TRP A 445 18.69 -8.11 -4.21
C TRP A 445 17.81 -8.54 -5.38
N GLY A 446 16.54 -8.13 -5.38
CA GLY A 446 15.61 -8.36 -6.48
C GLY A 446 14.85 -7.11 -6.91
N LYS A 447 14.45 -7.11 -8.18
CA LYS A 447 13.57 -6.08 -8.78
C LYS A 447 12.11 -6.50 -8.61
N LEU A 448 11.28 -5.65 -8.00
CA LEU A 448 9.86 -5.93 -7.82
C LEU A 448 9.09 -5.63 -9.10
N PHE A 449 7.90 -6.23 -9.26
CA PHE A 449 6.98 -5.86 -10.34
C PHE A 449 6.45 -4.41 -10.24
N HIS A 450 6.75 -3.71 -9.16
CA HIS A 450 6.49 -2.28 -9.00
C HIS A 450 7.50 -1.42 -9.80
N THR A 451 7.25 -1.29 -11.10
CA THR A 451 8.09 -0.49 -12.00
C THR A 451 7.58 0.94 -12.16
N ALA A 452 8.48 1.89 -12.43
CA ALA A 452 8.11 3.28 -12.70
C ALA A 452 7.19 3.39 -13.93
N ARG A 453 7.48 2.58 -14.95
CA ARG A 453 6.75 2.54 -16.22
C ARG A 453 5.27 2.26 -16.04
N GLU A 454 4.90 1.31 -15.18
CA GLU A 454 3.49 0.93 -14.98
C GLU A 454 2.71 1.96 -14.14
N LYS A 455 3.41 2.83 -13.42
CA LYS A 455 2.82 3.78 -12.47
C LYS A 455 2.66 5.19 -13.02
N LEU A 456 3.38 5.55 -14.10
CA LEU A 456 3.20 6.82 -14.79
C LEU A 456 1.84 6.83 -15.51
N SER A 457 0.98 7.78 -15.14
CA SER A 457 -0.30 8.00 -15.78
C SER A 457 -0.62 9.48 -15.79
N VAL A 458 -1.19 9.96 -16.89
CA VAL A 458 -1.53 11.36 -17.08
C VAL A 458 -2.84 11.42 -17.84
N TYR A 459 -3.77 12.24 -17.34
CA TYR A 459 -5.07 12.41 -17.93
C TYR A 459 -5.35 13.88 -18.24
N VAL A 460 -5.52 14.15 -19.53
CA VAL A 460 -5.99 15.40 -20.09
C VAL A 460 -7.12 15.04 -21.05
N PRO A 461 -8.27 15.75 -21.03
CA PRO A 461 -9.38 15.40 -21.92
C PRO A 461 -9.00 15.64 -23.38
N GLU A 462 -8.84 14.58 -24.17
CA GLU A 462 -8.66 14.64 -25.62
C GLU A 462 -9.99 14.39 -26.36
N ILE A 463 -10.08 14.86 -27.61
CA ILE A 463 -11.23 14.57 -28.49
C ILE A 463 -10.99 13.20 -29.13
N GLU A 464 -11.06 12.12 -28.35
CA GLU A 464 -11.23 10.78 -28.91
C GLU A 464 -12.73 10.48 -29.01
N ILE A 465 -13.25 10.54 -30.24
CA ILE A 465 -14.62 10.13 -30.56
C ILE A 465 -14.64 8.60 -30.59
N GLY A 466 -15.20 7.98 -29.54
CA GLY A 466 -15.62 6.58 -29.58
C GLY A 466 -14.68 5.58 -28.91
N ALA A 467 -14.58 5.63 -27.59
CA ALA A 467 -14.29 4.47 -26.76
C ALA A 467 -15.17 4.53 -25.50
N ASP A 468 -15.62 3.37 -25.04
CA ASP A 468 -16.53 3.19 -23.91
C ASP A 468 -15.92 3.86 -22.65
N ARG A 469 -16.54 4.94 -22.15
CA ARG A 469 -15.96 5.80 -21.09
C ARG A 469 -16.00 5.11 -19.72
N GLN A 470 -14.96 4.39 -19.36
CA GLN A 470 -14.65 4.09 -17.94
C GLN A 470 -13.84 5.25 -17.33
N LEU A 471 -14.50 6.40 -17.15
CA LEU A 471 -14.06 7.66 -16.51
C LEU A 471 -12.57 7.75 -16.04
N GLU A 472 -11.69 8.22 -16.93
CA GLU A 472 -10.28 8.51 -16.63
C GLU A 472 -10.07 9.91 -15.99
N GLY A 473 -9.04 10.05 -15.14
CA GLY A 473 -8.72 11.19 -14.27
C GLY A 473 -8.50 10.74 -12.82
N PHE A 474 -7.68 11.46 -12.04
CA PHE A 474 -7.36 11.03 -10.66
C PHE A 474 -8.46 11.40 -9.66
N TYR A 475 -8.89 10.43 -8.87
CA TYR A 475 -9.95 10.60 -7.87
C TYR A 475 -9.47 11.47 -6.71
N GLN A 476 -10.30 12.43 -6.30
CA GLN A 476 -10.20 13.16 -5.04
C GLN A 476 -11.51 12.93 -4.28
N GLY A 477 -11.44 12.59 -2.99
CA GLY A 477 -12.58 12.26 -2.16
C GLY A 477 -12.91 13.33 -1.13
N GLN A 478 -13.65 12.90 -0.10
CA GLN A 478 -14.13 13.78 0.97
C GLN A 478 -12.99 14.29 1.87
N MET A 479 -11.95 13.48 2.10
CA MET A 479 -10.79 13.86 2.93
C MET A 479 -9.98 14.97 2.26
N GLU A 480 -9.73 14.84 0.96
CA GLU A 480 -9.08 15.85 0.14
C GLU A 480 -9.83 17.18 0.17
N TYR A 481 -11.16 17.12 0.02
CA TYR A 481 -12.01 18.30 0.19
C TYR A 481 -11.82 18.97 1.56
N PHE A 482 -11.80 18.18 2.65
CA PHE A 482 -11.63 18.74 4.00
C PHE A 482 -10.26 19.38 4.20
N ALA A 483 -9.18 18.76 3.73
CA ALA A 483 -7.84 19.34 3.78
C ALA A 483 -7.78 20.67 3.02
N LEU A 484 -8.35 20.72 1.81
CA LEU A 484 -8.41 21.96 1.02
C LEU A 484 -9.28 23.04 1.70
N ARG A 485 -10.41 22.64 2.29
CA ARG A 485 -11.34 23.54 2.98
C ARG A 485 -10.69 24.16 4.22
N GLN A 486 -10.02 23.36 5.03
CA GLN A 486 -9.29 23.83 6.20
C GLN A 486 -8.17 24.81 5.79
N GLY A 487 -7.53 24.58 4.65
CA GLY A 487 -6.57 25.51 4.06
C GLY A 487 -7.19 26.77 3.43
N GLN A 488 -8.53 26.84 3.33
CA GLN A 488 -9.27 27.87 2.61
C GLN A 488 -8.85 28.00 1.14
N PHE A 489 -8.57 26.87 0.49
CA PHE A 489 -8.17 26.77 -0.91
C PHE A 489 -9.39 26.67 -1.83
N PHE A 490 -10.25 27.68 -1.79
CA PHE A 490 -11.59 27.62 -2.39
C PHE A 490 -11.57 27.63 -3.92
N GLU A 491 -10.63 28.34 -4.55
CA GLU A 491 -10.50 28.34 -6.00
C GLU A 491 -10.03 26.97 -6.50
N THR A 492 -9.14 26.33 -5.75
CA THR A 492 -8.70 24.95 -5.98
C THR A 492 -9.86 23.97 -5.86
N ILE A 493 -10.70 24.08 -4.81
CA ILE A 493 -11.89 23.24 -4.64
C ILE A 493 -12.87 23.41 -5.81
N ARG A 494 -13.20 24.66 -6.16
CA ARG A 494 -14.09 24.96 -7.29
C ARG A 494 -13.55 24.37 -8.57
N GLU A 495 -12.25 24.52 -8.80
CA GLU A 495 -11.67 24.04 -10.04
C GLU A 495 -11.66 22.50 -10.09
N GLN A 496 -11.29 21.81 -8.99
CA GLN A 496 -11.24 20.36 -8.94
C GLN A 496 -12.63 19.70 -9.07
N PHE A 497 -13.61 20.17 -8.29
CA PHE A 497 -14.94 19.53 -8.22
C PHE A 497 -15.97 20.14 -9.18
N ASN A 498 -15.63 21.20 -9.91
CA ASN A 498 -16.45 21.78 -10.98
C ASN A 498 -15.66 21.89 -12.30
N THR A 499 -14.82 22.91 -12.47
CA THR A 499 -14.22 23.28 -13.76
C THR A 499 -13.49 22.14 -14.47
N ARG A 500 -12.60 21.45 -13.74
CA ARG A 500 -11.78 20.30 -14.16
C ARG A 500 -12.41 18.95 -13.81
N ALA A 501 -13.61 18.89 -13.25
CA ALA A 501 -14.25 17.61 -12.96
C ALA A 501 -14.53 16.84 -14.26
N VAL A 502 -14.12 15.57 -14.31
CA VAL A 502 -14.28 14.69 -15.49
C VAL A 502 -15.75 14.48 -15.83
N ALA A 503 -16.60 14.44 -14.81
CA ALA A 503 -18.04 14.25 -14.97
C ALA A 503 -18.78 15.48 -15.56
N ARG A 504 -18.09 16.61 -15.78
CA ARG A 504 -18.71 17.80 -16.38
C ARG A 504 -18.99 17.56 -17.86
N SER A 505 -20.14 18.03 -18.35
CA SER A 505 -20.65 17.71 -19.69
C SER A 505 -19.74 18.17 -20.84
N ASP A 506 -19.02 19.26 -20.64
CA ASP A 506 -18.06 19.89 -21.56
C ASP A 506 -16.60 19.66 -21.12
N SER A 507 -16.34 18.67 -20.26
CA SER A 507 -14.97 18.27 -19.87
C SER A 507 -14.15 17.86 -21.09
N ALA A 508 -14.78 17.16 -22.05
CA ALA A 508 -14.13 16.69 -23.30
C ALA A 508 -13.59 17.81 -24.19
N THR A 509 -14.07 19.05 -24.05
CA THR A 509 -13.58 20.20 -24.83
C THR A 509 -12.66 21.12 -24.02
N LEU A 510 -12.34 20.77 -22.76
CA LEU A 510 -11.55 21.65 -21.90
C LEU A 510 -10.13 21.88 -22.44
N SER A 511 -9.47 20.82 -22.94
CA SER A 511 -8.15 20.94 -23.58
C SER A 511 -8.17 21.82 -24.83
N LEU A 512 -9.18 21.63 -25.69
CA LEU A 512 -9.38 22.48 -26.86
C LEU A 512 -9.56 23.94 -26.48
N ARG A 513 -10.41 24.24 -25.49
CA ARG A 513 -10.63 25.63 -25.03
C ARG A 513 -9.37 26.24 -24.44
N LEU A 514 -8.60 25.48 -23.66
CA LEU A 514 -7.33 25.95 -23.08
C LEU A 514 -6.28 26.25 -24.17
N SER A 515 -6.34 25.55 -25.31
CA SER A 515 -5.49 25.81 -26.47
C SER A 515 -5.88 27.06 -27.28
N GLN A 516 -7.04 27.66 -26.99
CA GLN A 516 -7.56 28.82 -27.71
C GLN A 516 -7.53 30.08 -26.85
N ASP A 517 -7.84 29.98 -25.56
CA ASP A 517 -7.92 31.13 -24.65
C ASP A 517 -7.59 30.73 -23.20
N GLN A 518 -7.60 31.70 -22.29
CA GLN A 518 -7.59 31.46 -20.86
C GLN A 518 -8.94 30.88 -20.39
N ILE A 519 -8.89 30.02 -19.36
CA ILE A 519 -10.09 29.40 -18.79
C ILE A 519 -10.47 30.13 -17.51
N GLU A 520 -11.75 30.46 -17.38
CA GLU A 520 -12.35 30.95 -16.14
C GLU A 520 -13.01 29.80 -15.37
N GLN A 521 -13.33 30.03 -14.09
CA GLN A 521 -14.08 29.06 -13.29
C GLN A 521 -15.44 28.78 -13.94
N ALA A 522 -15.80 27.50 -14.06
CA ALA A 522 -17.08 27.11 -14.60
C ALA A 522 -18.23 27.62 -13.72
N LEU A 523 -19.30 28.07 -14.38
CA LEU A 523 -20.53 28.43 -13.70
C LEU A 523 -21.24 27.18 -13.14
N PRO A 524 -22.09 27.32 -12.11
CA PRO A 524 -22.99 26.27 -11.67
C PRO A 524 -23.91 25.76 -12.80
N PRO A 525 -24.44 24.53 -12.69
CA PRO A 525 -24.25 23.60 -11.58
C PRO A 525 -22.94 22.79 -11.69
N SER A 526 -22.38 22.41 -10.54
CA SER A 526 -21.35 21.37 -10.48
C SER A 526 -21.90 20.03 -10.99
N PRO A 527 -21.05 19.13 -11.52
CA PRO A 527 -21.49 17.81 -11.99
C PRO A 527 -22.16 16.97 -10.90
N LYS A 528 -21.63 17.04 -9.67
CA LYS A 528 -22.15 16.24 -8.56
C LYS A 528 -23.53 16.73 -8.11
N PHE A 529 -23.74 18.05 -8.09
CA PHE A 529 -25.05 18.64 -7.84
C PHE A 529 -26.06 18.31 -8.94
N ALA A 530 -25.64 18.33 -10.22
CA ALA A 530 -26.49 17.93 -11.34
C ALA A 530 -26.91 16.45 -11.23
N ALA A 531 -25.97 15.55 -10.90
CA ALA A 531 -26.25 14.13 -10.69
C ALA A 531 -27.21 13.90 -9.52
N LEU A 532 -27.03 14.61 -8.39
CA LEU A 532 -27.94 14.57 -7.26
C LEU A 532 -29.36 15.03 -7.66
N THR A 533 -29.47 16.09 -8.45
CA THR A 533 -30.75 16.60 -8.96
C THR A 533 -31.48 15.53 -9.78
N GLY A 534 -30.78 14.85 -10.69
CA GLY A 534 -31.36 13.75 -11.48
C GLY A 534 -31.81 12.55 -10.64
N ARG A 535 -31.00 12.16 -9.64
CA ARG A 535 -31.34 11.08 -8.69
C ARG A 535 -32.58 11.40 -7.86
N LEU A 536 -32.70 12.63 -7.36
CA LEU A 536 -33.89 13.10 -6.64
C LEU A 536 -35.12 13.15 -7.54
N ALA A 537 -34.96 13.59 -8.79
CA ALA A 537 -36.05 13.62 -9.76
C ALA A 537 -36.63 12.22 -10.04
N ALA A 538 -35.79 11.18 -10.05
CA ALA A 538 -36.23 9.79 -10.20
C ALA A 538 -37.16 9.33 -9.05
N ALA A 539 -37.02 9.90 -7.86
CA ALA A 539 -37.88 9.67 -6.70
C ALA A 539 -39.09 10.62 -6.63
N GLY A 540 -39.22 11.58 -7.54
CA GLY A 540 -40.31 12.56 -7.54
C GLY A 540 -40.05 13.80 -6.68
N ILE A 541 -38.78 14.15 -6.49
CA ILE A 541 -38.34 15.35 -5.80
C ILE A 541 -37.63 16.26 -6.80
N ARG A 542 -38.20 17.44 -7.06
CA ARG A 542 -37.58 18.47 -7.89
C ARG A 542 -36.75 19.41 -7.03
N MET A 543 -35.47 19.52 -7.38
CA MET A 543 -34.57 20.56 -6.88
C MET A 543 -34.29 21.54 -8.02
N ALA A 544 -34.56 22.83 -7.82
CA ALA A 544 -34.38 23.86 -8.84
C ALA A 544 -33.55 25.02 -8.29
N MET A 545 -32.52 25.40 -9.04
CA MET A 545 -31.60 26.49 -8.70
C MET A 545 -32.04 27.80 -9.37
N ASP A 546 -32.06 28.87 -8.58
CA ASP A 546 -32.25 30.25 -9.00
C ASP A 546 -31.13 31.09 -8.37
N GLU A 547 -30.28 31.74 -9.18
CA GLU A 547 -29.10 32.47 -8.70
C GLU A 547 -29.42 33.65 -7.76
N ALA A 548 -30.64 34.17 -7.81
CA ALA A 548 -31.11 35.23 -6.92
C ALA A 548 -31.81 34.71 -5.66
N ARG A 549 -32.41 33.51 -5.71
CA ARG A 549 -33.28 32.97 -4.65
C ARG A 549 -32.75 31.71 -3.96
N GLY A 550 -31.68 31.10 -4.44
CA GLY A 550 -31.12 29.86 -3.91
C GLY A 550 -31.74 28.59 -4.54
N LEU A 551 -31.80 27.50 -3.79
CA LEU A 551 -32.40 26.24 -4.23
C LEU A 551 -33.81 26.08 -3.67
N SER A 552 -34.76 25.76 -4.53
CA SER A 552 -36.13 25.42 -4.13
C SER A 552 -36.38 23.91 -4.29
N PHE A 553 -37.14 23.35 -3.33
CA PHE A 553 -37.49 21.94 -3.30
C PHE A 553 -38.99 21.77 -3.44
N LYS A 554 -39.44 20.91 -4.36
CA LYS A 554 -40.87 20.64 -4.59
C LYS A 554 -41.11 19.18 -4.86
N ILE A 555 -42.23 18.67 -4.37
CA ILE A 555 -42.76 17.38 -4.81
C ILE A 555 -43.22 17.53 -6.25
N GLN A 556 -42.75 16.65 -7.13
CA GLN A 556 -43.17 16.59 -8.52
C GLN A 556 -43.18 15.12 -8.95
N ALA A 557 -44.32 14.62 -9.43
CA ALA A 557 -44.38 13.25 -9.91
C ALA A 557 -43.32 13.00 -11.00
N PRO A 558 -42.60 11.86 -10.99
CA PRO A 558 -41.67 11.52 -12.07
C PRO A 558 -42.38 11.54 -13.42
N GLY A 559 -41.93 12.42 -14.31
CA GLY A 559 -42.60 12.75 -15.57
C GLY A 559 -41.61 13.01 -16.71
N PRO A 560 -42.09 13.19 -17.96
CA PRO A 560 -41.24 13.45 -19.12
C PRO A 560 -40.30 14.66 -18.95
N GLU A 561 -40.72 15.65 -18.15
CA GLU A 561 -39.91 16.81 -17.76
C GLU A 561 -38.61 16.48 -17.01
N THR A 562 -38.46 15.27 -16.46
CA THR A 562 -37.25 14.82 -15.77
C THR A 562 -36.15 14.35 -16.72
N GLY A 563 -36.47 14.14 -18.01
CA GLY A 563 -35.52 13.61 -19.00
C GLY A 563 -35.13 12.14 -18.78
N LEU A 564 -35.68 11.48 -17.75
CA LEU A 564 -35.42 10.07 -17.44
C LEU A 564 -36.51 9.18 -18.04
N PRO A 565 -36.17 7.97 -18.51
CA PRO A 565 -37.17 6.97 -18.82
C PRO A 565 -37.91 6.57 -17.53
N LEU A 566 -39.20 6.22 -17.65
CA LEU A 566 -40.06 5.96 -16.48
C LEU A 566 -40.48 4.49 -16.41
N LEU A 567 -40.43 3.92 -15.21
CA LEU A 567 -41.06 2.65 -14.88
C LEU A 567 -42.43 2.94 -14.28
N LYS A 568 -43.49 2.51 -14.98
CA LYS A 568 -44.84 2.52 -14.41
C LYS A 568 -44.97 1.36 -13.41
N LEU A 569 -45.34 1.69 -12.18
CA LEU A 569 -45.54 0.67 -11.14
C LEU A 569 -46.85 -0.10 -11.41
N ALA A 570 -46.81 -1.42 -11.24
CA ALA A 570 -47.94 -2.32 -11.45
C ALA A 570 -49.12 -2.01 -10.51
N SER A 571 -48.83 -1.36 -9.38
CA SER A 571 -49.80 -0.77 -8.47
C SER A 571 -49.18 0.44 -7.78
N PRO A 572 -49.94 1.51 -7.45
CA PRO A 572 -49.40 2.65 -6.72
C PRO A 572 -48.86 2.26 -5.33
N VAL A 573 -47.64 2.68 -5.03
CA VAL A 573 -46.95 2.37 -3.75
C VAL A 573 -46.73 3.66 -2.97
N LEU A 574 -46.80 3.62 -1.63
CA LEU A 574 -46.45 4.78 -0.80
C LEU A 574 -44.98 5.17 -1.00
N HIS A 575 -44.73 6.47 -1.11
CA HIS A 575 -43.39 7.00 -1.27
C HIS A 575 -42.56 6.68 -0.02
N PRO A 576 -41.39 6.02 -0.15
CA PRO A 576 -40.60 5.55 1.01
C PRO A 576 -40.21 6.64 2.02
N TRP A 577 -39.99 7.88 1.56
CA TRP A 577 -39.69 9.04 2.42
C TRP A 577 -40.89 9.95 2.74
N LEU A 578 -42.05 9.77 2.08
CA LEU A 578 -43.21 10.67 2.15
C LEU A 578 -44.49 9.84 2.27
N GLY A 579 -44.74 9.28 3.46
CA GLY A 579 -45.77 8.25 3.67
C GLY A 579 -47.22 8.63 3.32
N GLU A 580 -47.49 9.88 2.96
CA GLU A 580 -48.81 10.36 2.52
C GLU A 580 -48.95 10.42 0.98
N ILE A 581 -47.85 10.24 0.24
CA ILE A 581 -47.79 10.39 -1.22
C ILE A 581 -47.64 9.01 -1.85
N LYS A 582 -48.37 8.79 -2.96
CA LYS A 582 -48.24 7.56 -3.74
C LYS A 582 -47.41 7.82 -4.99
N LEU A 583 -46.44 6.95 -5.24
CA LEU A 583 -45.72 6.87 -6.49
C LEU A 583 -46.49 5.94 -7.45
N GLU A 584 -46.81 6.47 -8.62
CA GLU A 584 -47.33 5.68 -9.75
C GLU A 584 -46.23 5.36 -10.76
N ASN A 585 -45.20 6.21 -10.82
CA ASN A 585 -44.05 6.07 -11.70
C ASN A 585 -42.78 6.38 -10.91
N VAL A 586 -41.66 5.81 -11.36
CA VAL A 586 -40.31 6.16 -10.89
C VAL A 586 -39.39 6.34 -12.09
N GLY A 587 -38.36 7.19 -11.94
CA GLY A 587 -37.30 7.30 -12.95
C GLY A 587 -36.47 6.01 -13.00
N ILE A 588 -36.03 5.64 -14.20
CA ILE A 588 -35.21 4.46 -14.47
C ILE A 588 -33.72 4.85 -14.44
N LEU A 589 -32.97 4.28 -13.51
CA LEU A 589 -31.50 4.31 -13.45
C LEU A 589 -30.99 2.87 -13.48
N LYS A 590 -30.72 2.35 -14.69
CA LYS A 590 -30.37 0.94 -14.91
C LYS A 590 -29.03 0.54 -14.31
N GLU A 591 -28.16 1.51 -14.07
CA GLU A 591 -26.85 1.35 -13.46
C GLU A 591 -26.93 0.96 -11.97
N LEU A 592 -28.08 1.16 -11.31
CA LEU A 592 -28.26 0.78 -9.91
C LEU A 592 -28.74 -0.68 -9.80
N PRO A 593 -28.03 -1.58 -9.09
CA PRO A 593 -28.48 -2.97 -8.91
C PRO A 593 -29.87 -3.09 -8.27
N ALA A 594 -30.23 -2.13 -7.41
CA ALA A 594 -31.56 -2.06 -6.80
C ALA A 594 -32.69 -1.85 -7.83
N TYR A 595 -32.40 -1.22 -8.98
CA TYR A 595 -33.38 -1.06 -10.07
C TYR A 595 -33.79 -2.41 -10.65
N GLN A 596 -32.83 -3.33 -10.86
CA GLN A 596 -33.15 -4.66 -11.42
C GLN A 596 -34.07 -5.45 -10.49
N LYS A 597 -33.85 -5.34 -9.17
CA LYS A 597 -34.73 -5.94 -8.15
C LYS A 597 -36.13 -5.33 -8.20
N LEU A 598 -36.21 -4.00 -8.33
CA LEU A 598 -37.47 -3.27 -8.47
C LEU A 598 -38.23 -3.67 -9.74
N GLU A 599 -37.56 -3.69 -10.89
CA GLU A 599 -38.13 -4.09 -12.17
C GLU A 599 -38.66 -5.53 -12.13
N SER A 600 -37.88 -6.45 -11.56
CA SER A 600 -38.28 -7.85 -11.38
C SER A 600 -39.51 -7.99 -10.48
N ALA A 601 -39.52 -7.31 -9.32
CA ALA A 601 -40.66 -7.31 -8.40
C ALA A 601 -41.92 -6.70 -9.05
N ASN A 602 -41.76 -5.62 -9.81
CA ASN A 602 -42.83 -4.95 -10.52
C ASN A 602 -43.45 -5.84 -11.61
N ASN A 603 -42.61 -6.46 -12.44
CA ASN A 603 -43.03 -7.40 -13.47
C ASN A 603 -43.66 -8.68 -12.90
N ARG A 604 -43.20 -9.12 -11.72
CA ARG A 604 -43.82 -10.24 -10.99
C ARG A 604 -45.22 -9.87 -10.53
N LEU A 605 -45.39 -8.70 -9.90
CA LEU A 605 -46.71 -8.25 -9.44
C LEU A 605 -47.67 -8.06 -10.61
N ASP A 606 -47.24 -7.43 -11.70
CA ASP A 606 -48.06 -7.23 -12.91
C ASP A 606 -48.60 -8.55 -13.47
N ARG A 607 -47.75 -9.60 -13.55
CA ARG A 607 -48.17 -10.95 -13.96
C ARG A 607 -49.19 -11.56 -13.01
N ILE A 608 -48.96 -11.46 -11.70
CA ILE A 608 -49.85 -11.99 -10.65
C ILE A 608 -51.22 -11.29 -10.67
N LEU A 609 -51.24 -9.98 -10.90
CA LEU A 609 -52.49 -9.20 -11.02
C LEU A 609 -53.29 -9.61 -12.26
N LYS A 610 -52.62 -9.91 -13.38
CA LYS A 610 -53.24 -10.36 -14.63
C LYS A 610 -53.71 -11.82 -14.60
N SER A 611 -53.14 -12.68 -13.76
CA SER A 611 -53.43 -14.12 -13.72
C SER A 611 -54.61 -14.53 -12.83
N GLY A 612 -55.24 -13.59 -12.13
CA GLY A 612 -56.34 -13.90 -11.21
C GLY A 612 -55.91 -14.61 -9.91
N ALA A 613 -54.62 -14.62 -9.56
CA ALA A 613 -54.06 -15.33 -8.41
C ALA A 613 -54.74 -14.99 -7.06
N PRO A 614 -54.68 -15.88 -6.05
CA PRO A 614 -55.23 -15.65 -4.69
C PRO A 614 -54.74 -14.36 -4.02
N GLN A 615 -55.58 -13.78 -3.14
CA GLN A 615 -55.30 -12.50 -2.46
C GLN A 615 -54.00 -12.52 -1.64
N THR A 616 -53.65 -13.65 -1.03
CA THR A 616 -52.41 -13.84 -0.26
C THR A 616 -51.16 -13.68 -1.12
N LEU A 617 -51.14 -14.27 -2.32
CA LEU A 617 -50.04 -14.12 -3.28
C LEU A 617 -49.94 -12.70 -3.83
N ARG A 618 -51.08 -12.02 -4.04
CA ARG A 618 -51.09 -10.59 -4.44
C ARG A 618 -50.49 -9.70 -3.35
N GLN A 619 -50.84 -9.93 -2.09
CA GLN A 619 -50.29 -9.18 -0.96
C GLN A 619 -48.78 -9.40 -0.80
N GLN A 620 -48.32 -10.65 -0.89
CA GLN A 620 -46.88 -10.96 -0.83
C GLN A 620 -46.10 -10.32 -1.98
N ALA A 621 -46.61 -10.38 -3.21
CA ALA A 621 -45.97 -9.75 -4.36
C ALA A 621 -45.97 -8.21 -4.26
N PHE A 622 -47.03 -7.62 -3.71
CA PHE A 622 -47.08 -6.18 -3.44
C PHE A 622 -46.04 -5.79 -2.38
N GLN A 623 -45.93 -6.51 -1.26
CA GLN A 623 -44.89 -6.26 -0.23
C GLN A 623 -43.46 -6.37 -0.79
N GLN A 624 -43.22 -7.30 -1.72
CA GLN A 624 -41.93 -7.42 -2.42
C GLN A 624 -41.66 -6.18 -3.29
N LEU A 625 -42.68 -5.66 -3.98
CA LEU A 625 -42.56 -4.41 -4.73
C LEU A 625 -42.29 -3.22 -3.79
N GLU A 626 -42.97 -3.13 -2.65
CA GLU A 626 -42.74 -2.07 -1.65
C GLU A 626 -41.31 -2.09 -1.10
N THR A 627 -40.80 -3.28 -0.80
CA THR A 627 -39.43 -3.47 -0.30
C THR A 627 -38.42 -3.08 -1.39
N ALA A 628 -38.60 -3.58 -2.61
CA ALA A 628 -37.70 -3.26 -3.71
C ALA A 628 -37.70 -1.76 -4.08
N LEU A 629 -38.87 -1.08 -3.97
CA LEU A 629 -38.96 0.36 -4.18
C LEU A 629 -38.25 1.14 -3.08
N ARG A 630 -38.36 0.71 -1.82
CA ARG A 630 -37.62 1.31 -0.71
C ARG A 630 -36.12 1.19 -0.93
N ASP A 631 -35.64 0.00 -1.24
CA ASP A 631 -34.22 -0.27 -1.50
C ASP A 631 -33.71 0.57 -2.68
N TYR A 632 -34.53 0.71 -3.73
CA TYR A 632 -34.22 1.58 -4.86
C TYR A 632 -34.11 3.04 -4.46
N CYS A 633 -35.09 3.58 -3.71
CA CYS A 633 -35.03 4.97 -3.24
C CYS A 633 -33.80 5.24 -2.36
N GLU A 634 -33.48 4.36 -1.40
CA GLU A 634 -32.26 4.51 -0.59
C GLU A 634 -30.99 4.48 -1.47
N ALA A 635 -30.96 3.63 -2.50
CA ALA A 635 -29.85 3.58 -3.46
C ALA A 635 -29.78 4.80 -4.42
N LEU A 636 -30.86 5.57 -4.59
CA LEU A 636 -30.85 6.81 -5.39
C LEU A 636 -29.99 7.87 -4.73
N VAL A 637 -30.08 8.02 -3.41
CA VAL A 637 -29.36 9.06 -2.65
C VAL A 637 -28.61 8.42 -1.48
N PRO A 638 -27.54 7.66 -1.74
CA PRO A 638 -26.70 7.14 -0.68
C PRO A 638 -25.86 8.30 -0.08
N GLY A 639 -25.18 8.04 1.05
CA GLY A 639 -24.41 9.07 1.75
C GLY A 639 -23.36 9.76 0.87
N GLU A 640 -22.74 9.03 -0.04
CA GLU A 640 -21.68 9.54 -0.92
C GLU A 640 -22.21 10.48 -2.01
N ALA A 641 -23.52 10.48 -2.27
CA ALA A 641 -24.17 11.36 -3.25
C ALA A 641 -24.19 12.83 -2.82
N VAL A 642 -24.10 13.10 -1.51
CA VAL A 642 -24.02 14.45 -0.93
C VAL A 642 -22.62 14.82 -0.46
N GLN A 643 -21.64 13.93 -0.59
CA GLN A 643 -20.23 14.18 -0.25
C GLN A 643 -19.46 14.74 -1.45
N PHE A 644 -18.35 15.44 -1.23
CA PHE A 644 -17.40 15.81 -2.28
C PHE A 644 -16.62 14.58 -2.72
N GLY A 645 -16.51 14.39 -4.04
CA GLY A 645 -15.71 13.29 -4.58
C GLY A 645 -15.88 13.14 -6.08
N GLY A 646 -14.80 12.93 -6.81
CA GLY A 646 -14.81 12.73 -8.25
C GLY A 646 -13.42 12.68 -8.89
N ASN A 647 -13.37 12.24 -10.15
CA ASN A 647 -12.15 12.25 -10.96
C ASN A 647 -11.89 13.68 -11.50
N VAL A 648 -10.64 14.11 -11.42
CA VAL A 648 -10.19 15.45 -11.81
C VAL A 648 -9.32 15.34 -13.08
N SER A 649 -9.55 16.22 -14.05
CA SER A 649 -8.77 16.33 -15.29
C SER A 649 -7.54 17.25 -15.15
N PHE A 650 -6.65 17.24 -16.15
CA PHE A 650 -5.35 17.93 -16.06
C PHE A 650 -4.58 17.48 -14.83
N SER A 651 -4.43 16.17 -14.76
CA SER A 651 -3.93 15.48 -13.59
C SER A 651 -2.99 14.36 -14.01
N GLY A 652 -1.99 14.09 -13.19
CA GLY A 652 -0.94 13.10 -13.41
C GLY A 652 -0.65 12.34 -12.12
N ARG A 653 -0.02 11.17 -12.24
CA ARG A 653 0.58 10.45 -11.11
C ARG A 653 1.81 9.71 -11.61
N ALA A 654 2.85 9.69 -10.79
CA ALA A 654 4.03 8.88 -11.02
C ALA A 654 4.67 8.49 -9.69
N VAL A 655 5.67 7.61 -9.74
CA VAL A 655 6.51 7.32 -8.57
C VAL A 655 7.30 8.57 -8.20
N ALA A 656 7.40 8.86 -6.91
CA ALA A 656 8.28 9.89 -6.39
C ALA A 656 9.71 9.37 -6.25
N ALA A 657 10.70 10.20 -6.56
CA ALA A 657 12.12 9.93 -6.32
C ALA A 657 12.83 11.20 -5.83
N PRO A 658 13.98 11.08 -5.13
CA PRO A 658 14.76 12.24 -4.71
C PRO A 658 15.15 13.13 -5.89
N GLY A 659 15.04 14.45 -5.73
CA GLY A 659 15.20 15.45 -6.77
C GLY A 659 16.42 16.33 -6.65
N GLU A 660 17.55 15.85 -7.18
CA GLU A 660 18.84 16.56 -7.16
C GLU A 660 18.79 17.89 -7.93
N GLY A 661 19.29 18.94 -7.29
CA GLY A 661 19.46 20.27 -7.88
C GLY A 661 18.16 21.02 -8.18
N LEU A 662 17.04 20.62 -7.56
CA LEU A 662 15.82 21.43 -7.54
C LEU A 662 15.97 22.54 -6.49
N SER A 663 15.37 23.71 -6.72
CA SER A 663 15.11 24.65 -5.62
C SER A 663 13.90 24.21 -4.80
N LEU A 664 13.72 24.76 -3.61
CA LEU A 664 12.63 24.42 -2.69
C LEU A 664 11.23 24.59 -3.30
N GLU A 665 11.06 25.54 -4.23
CA GLU A 665 9.78 25.77 -4.92
C GLU A 665 9.67 25.06 -6.26
N GLN A 666 10.60 24.15 -6.59
CA GLN A 666 10.57 23.39 -7.83
C GLN A 666 10.20 21.92 -7.61
N VAL A 667 9.57 21.35 -8.64
CA VAL A 667 9.31 19.91 -8.76
C VAL A 667 9.76 19.42 -10.12
N GLY A 668 10.43 18.28 -10.20
CA GLY A 668 10.72 17.67 -11.50
C GLY A 668 9.53 16.85 -12.00
N LEU A 669 9.06 17.14 -13.22
CA LEU A 669 7.98 16.38 -13.86
C LEU A 669 8.52 15.53 -15.02
N PRO A 670 7.97 14.31 -15.22
CA PRO A 670 8.26 13.51 -16.41
C PRO A 670 7.98 14.27 -17.69
N ASP A 671 8.84 14.13 -18.69
CA ASP A 671 8.71 14.81 -19.98
C ASP A 671 7.36 14.52 -20.66
N GLU A 672 6.90 13.27 -20.64
CA GLU A 672 5.58 12.90 -21.17
C GLU A 672 4.43 13.62 -20.45
N MET A 673 4.55 13.76 -19.12
CA MET A 673 3.55 14.45 -18.31
C MET A 673 3.56 15.96 -18.57
N ALA A 674 4.73 16.56 -18.73
CA ALA A 674 4.89 17.96 -19.09
C ALA A 674 4.19 18.27 -20.42
N TRP A 675 4.47 17.49 -21.47
CA TRP A 675 3.85 17.69 -22.78
C TRP A 675 2.32 17.55 -22.74
N LYS A 676 1.80 16.52 -22.07
CA LYS A 676 0.35 16.31 -21.96
C LYS A 676 -0.33 17.45 -21.20
N LEU A 677 0.20 17.84 -20.03
CA LEU A 677 -0.44 18.85 -19.18
C LEU A 677 -0.36 20.27 -19.75
N PHE A 678 0.77 20.65 -20.37
CA PHE A 678 1.05 22.03 -20.79
C PHE A 678 1.00 22.26 -22.30
N GLY A 679 0.96 21.19 -23.09
CA GLY A 679 0.85 21.26 -24.55
C GLY A 679 -0.25 22.20 -25.05
N PRO A 680 -1.47 22.20 -24.47
CA PRO A 680 -2.52 23.14 -24.86
C PRO A 680 -2.09 24.61 -24.75
N GLN A 681 -1.37 25.00 -23.69
CA GLN A 681 -0.88 26.38 -23.54
C GLN A 681 0.19 26.74 -24.59
N VAL A 682 1.04 25.79 -24.97
CA VAL A 682 2.03 25.98 -26.06
C VAL A 682 1.31 26.20 -27.39
N VAL A 683 0.28 25.39 -27.67
CA VAL A 683 -0.56 25.56 -28.86
C VAL A 683 -1.20 26.94 -28.90
N ARG A 684 -1.72 27.43 -27.76
CA ARG A 684 -2.29 28.78 -27.63
C ARG A 684 -1.28 29.87 -27.96
N GLU A 685 -0.06 29.76 -27.42
CA GLU A 685 1.02 30.72 -27.68
C GLU A 685 1.38 30.80 -29.17
N PHE A 686 1.25 29.69 -29.89
CA PHE A 686 1.55 29.63 -31.33
C PHE A 686 0.35 29.97 -32.23
N GLY A 687 -0.76 30.43 -31.65
CA GLY A 687 -1.94 30.91 -32.39
C GLY A 687 -3.10 29.93 -32.48
N GLY A 688 -3.01 28.75 -31.84
CA GLY A 688 -4.14 27.83 -31.68
C GLY A 688 -4.51 26.99 -32.91
N ASP A 689 -3.76 27.11 -34.01
CA ASP A 689 -4.07 26.47 -35.29
C ASP A 689 -3.51 25.03 -35.40
N VAL A 690 -3.75 24.39 -36.55
CA VAL A 690 -3.28 23.02 -36.79
C VAL A 690 -1.76 22.95 -36.88
N ALA A 691 -1.09 24.00 -37.38
CA ALA A 691 0.37 24.04 -37.47
C ALA A 691 1.00 24.09 -36.07
N ALA A 692 0.43 24.89 -35.16
CA ALA A 692 0.82 24.94 -33.75
C ALA A 692 0.68 23.57 -33.06
N ARG A 693 -0.40 22.84 -33.31
CA ARG A 693 -0.58 21.47 -32.78
C ARG A 693 0.47 20.51 -33.31
N ASN A 694 0.74 20.55 -34.62
CA ASN A 694 1.77 19.73 -35.23
C ASN A 694 3.16 20.01 -34.62
N GLU A 695 3.49 21.27 -34.33
CA GLU A 695 4.76 21.62 -33.66
C GLU A 695 4.87 20.98 -32.25
N VAL A 696 3.78 20.98 -31.48
CA VAL A 696 3.72 20.39 -30.13
C VAL A 696 3.77 18.86 -30.19
N GLU A 697 3.03 18.24 -31.11
CA GLU A 697 3.05 16.79 -31.33
C GLU A 697 4.44 16.30 -31.76
N GLN A 698 5.12 17.07 -32.62
CA GLN A 698 6.49 16.79 -33.06
C GLN A 698 7.56 17.19 -32.04
N ARG A 699 7.17 17.90 -30.97
CA ARG A 699 8.08 18.45 -29.95
C ARG A 699 9.23 19.23 -30.58
N SER A 700 8.89 20.18 -31.46
CA SER A 700 9.88 21.04 -32.12
C SER A 700 10.77 21.75 -31.08
N GLU A 701 12.00 22.14 -31.46
CA GLU A 701 12.90 22.88 -30.55
C GLU A 701 12.22 24.18 -30.04
N ARG A 702 11.51 24.87 -30.93
CA ARG A 702 10.71 26.05 -30.60
C ARG A 702 9.59 25.73 -29.60
N ALA A 703 8.83 24.66 -29.82
CA ALA A 703 7.78 24.21 -28.90
C ALA A 703 8.36 23.79 -27.54
N THR A 704 9.54 23.17 -27.52
CA THR A 704 10.24 22.76 -26.31
C THR A 704 10.65 23.96 -25.47
N HIS A 705 11.22 25.01 -26.09
CA HIS A 705 11.54 26.26 -25.39
C HIS A 705 10.29 26.98 -24.86
N ALA A 706 9.19 26.99 -25.63
CA ALA A 706 7.93 27.56 -25.19
C ALA A 706 7.34 26.77 -24.00
N LEU A 707 7.39 25.44 -24.06
CA LEU A 707 6.96 24.55 -22.96
C LEU A 707 7.75 24.85 -21.69
N ASP A 708 9.09 24.87 -21.76
CA ASP A 708 9.94 25.10 -20.59
C ASP A 708 9.69 26.48 -19.97
N ARG A 709 9.44 27.51 -20.79
CA ARG A 709 9.07 28.85 -20.31
C ARG A 709 7.68 28.89 -19.66
N ILE A 710 6.67 28.29 -20.29
CA ILE A 710 5.31 28.19 -19.73
C ILE A 710 5.34 27.44 -18.39
N MET A 711 6.10 26.35 -18.31
CA MET A 711 6.29 25.58 -17.09
C MET A 711 6.93 26.44 -15.98
N ALA A 712 7.98 27.21 -16.30
CA ALA A 712 8.64 28.09 -15.34
C ALA A 712 7.73 29.21 -14.79
N GLU A 713 6.71 29.63 -15.54
CA GLU A 713 5.75 30.67 -15.12
C GLU A 713 4.51 30.08 -14.40
N ALA A 714 4.26 28.77 -14.56
CA ALA A 714 3.08 28.10 -14.03
C ALA A 714 3.36 27.41 -12.68
N TRP A 715 2.28 27.21 -11.93
CA TRP A 715 2.25 26.39 -10.72
C TRP A 715 1.54 25.06 -10.99
N VAL A 716 2.08 23.98 -10.45
CA VAL A 716 1.40 22.68 -10.31
C VAL A 716 1.25 22.34 -8.85
N ILE A 717 0.14 21.70 -8.50
CA ILE A 717 -0.13 21.24 -7.13
C ILE A 717 0.26 19.76 -7.04
N ILE A 718 1.18 19.45 -6.13
CA ILE A 718 1.60 18.09 -5.81
C ILE A 718 0.87 17.61 -4.57
N TYR A 719 0.50 16.33 -4.58
CA TYR A 719 -0.31 15.69 -3.56
C TYR A 719 0.12 14.23 -3.36
N ARG A 720 0.27 13.76 -2.11
CA ARG A 720 0.42 12.34 -1.77
C ARG A 720 -0.78 11.87 -0.93
N TYR A 721 -1.40 10.76 -1.36
CA TYR A 721 -2.61 10.22 -0.70
C TYR A 721 -2.28 9.40 0.56
N PRO A 722 -3.07 9.51 1.65
CA PRO A 722 -4.19 10.44 1.86
C PRO A 722 -3.76 11.82 2.40
N ALA A 723 -4.48 12.91 2.05
CA ALA A 723 -4.28 14.22 2.68
C ALA A 723 -5.07 14.32 4.00
N LEU A 724 -4.35 14.34 5.13
CA LEU A 724 -4.92 14.56 6.46
C LEU A 724 -4.77 16.02 6.94
N SER A 725 -4.03 16.85 6.20
CA SER A 725 -3.72 18.24 6.56
C SER A 725 -3.65 19.13 5.31
N PRO A 726 -3.96 20.44 5.43
CA PRO A 726 -3.77 21.39 4.33
C PRO A 726 -2.32 21.45 3.81
N THR A 727 -1.34 21.14 4.66
CA THR A 727 0.09 21.13 4.31
C THR A 727 0.48 20.02 3.33
N SER A 728 -0.41 19.05 3.09
CA SER A 728 -0.18 17.96 2.13
C SER A 728 -0.40 18.34 0.67
N TYR A 729 -0.95 19.53 0.41
CA TYR A 729 -1.03 20.11 -0.92
C TYR A 729 0.01 21.21 -1.07
N VAL A 730 0.99 21.00 -1.94
CA VAL A 730 2.05 21.99 -2.15
C VAL A 730 2.16 22.33 -3.62
N ALA A 731 2.19 23.63 -3.92
CA ALA A 731 2.39 24.14 -5.26
C ALA A 731 3.89 24.33 -5.53
N PHE A 732 4.31 23.95 -6.74
CA PHE A 732 5.68 24.09 -7.21
C PHE A 732 5.71 24.60 -8.64
N HIS A 733 6.82 25.23 -9.01
CA HIS A 733 7.21 25.44 -10.39
C HIS A 733 7.73 24.12 -10.98
N PRO A 734 7.10 23.59 -12.05
CA PRO A 734 7.55 22.36 -12.66
C PRO A 734 8.81 22.57 -13.51
N VAL A 735 9.74 21.62 -13.42
CA VAL A 735 10.95 21.51 -14.24
C VAL A 735 10.87 20.20 -15.01
N ARG A 736 11.06 20.24 -16.33
CA ARG A 736 10.97 19.04 -17.17
C ARG A 736 12.16 18.11 -16.93
N ARG A 737 11.88 16.82 -16.79
CA ARG A 737 12.88 15.76 -16.54
C ARG A 737 12.67 14.60 -17.52
N PRO A 738 13.74 14.02 -18.09
CA PRO A 738 13.62 12.94 -19.08
C PRO A 738 13.09 11.61 -18.49
N GLU A 739 13.15 11.42 -17.17
CA GLU A 739 12.73 10.20 -16.50
C GLU A 739 11.20 10.11 -16.30
N ARG A 740 10.69 8.93 -15.91
CA ARG A 740 9.27 8.67 -15.65
C ARG A 740 8.82 8.89 -14.20
N VAL A 741 9.58 9.66 -13.45
CA VAL A 741 9.36 9.91 -12.01
C VAL A 741 9.12 11.38 -11.71
N ILE A 742 8.41 11.64 -10.62
CA ILE A 742 8.29 12.99 -10.07
C ILE A 742 9.44 13.19 -9.08
N ARG A 743 10.27 14.20 -9.31
CA ARG A 743 11.44 14.52 -8.49
C ARG A 743 11.05 15.51 -7.40
N LEU A 744 11.26 15.14 -6.14
CA LEU A 744 10.90 15.96 -4.97
C LEU A 744 12.14 16.49 -4.27
N HIS A 745 12.09 17.75 -3.83
CA HIS A 745 13.14 18.35 -3.03
C HIS A 745 13.18 17.73 -1.61
N PRO A 746 14.33 17.27 -1.09
CA PRO A 746 14.41 16.56 0.19
C PRO A 746 13.75 17.27 1.39
N LEU A 747 13.92 18.59 1.51
CA LEU A 747 13.34 19.37 2.64
C LEU A 747 11.81 19.38 2.70
N VAL A 748 11.09 19.16 1.59
CA VAL A 748 9.61 19.14 1.60
C VAL A 748 9.05 17.73 1.83
N CYS A 749 9.88 16.70 1.77
CA CYS A 749 9.43 15.31 1.78
C CYS A 749 8.82 14.88 3.10
N TRP A 750 9.33 15.30 4.26
CA TRP A 750 8.84 14.73 5.52
C TRP A 750 7.49 15.30 5.97
N THR A 751 7.39 16.61 6.19
CA THR A 751 6.19 17.19 6.82
C THR A 751 5.12 17.58 5.81
N PHE A 752 5.50 18.07 4.63
CA PHE A 752 4.52 18.46 3.63
C PHE A 752 4.01 17.23 2.87
N LEU A 753 4.90 16.52 2.18
CA LEU A 753 4.50 15.43 1.28
C LEU A 753 4.47 14.04 1.94
N GLN A 754 5.14 13.86 3.07
CA GLN A 754 5.34 12.56 3.75
C GLN A 754 5.89 11.46 2.84
N ALA A 755 6.78 11.81 1.90
CA ALA A 755 7.42 10.87 0.98
C ALA A 755 8.72 10.33 1.59
N ASP A 756 8.87 9.00 1.62
CA ASP A 756 10.06 8.30 2.07
C ASP A 756 10.80 7.57 0.93
N PHE A 757 10.23 7.59 -0.28
CA PHE A 757 10.78 6.98 -1.49
C PHE A 757 10.85 5.45 -1.45
N ASP A 758 9.96 4.80 -0.70
CA ASP A 758 9.83 3.35 -0.70
C ASP A 758 9.02 2.79 -1.89
N GLY A 759 8.58 3.64 -2.84
CA GLY A 759 7.66 3.31 -3.92
C GLY A 759 6.41 4.20 -3.98
N ASP A 760 6.39 5.25 -3.16
CA ASP A 760 5.44 6.35 -3.12
C ASP A 760 4.97 6.78 -4.50
N MET A 761 3.65 6.93 -4.66
CA MET A 761 3.07 7.63 -5.80
C MET A 761 2.56 8.99 -5.37
N VAL A 762 2.92 10.01 -6.13
CA VAL A 762 2.40 11.37 -5.93
C VAL A 762 1.62 11.81 -7.16
N ALA A 763 0.52 12.51 -6.90
CA ALA A 763 -0.33 13.09 -7.91
C ALA A 763 0.09 14.54 -8.20
N VAL A 764 -0.09 14.94 -9.45
CA VAL A 764 0.13 16.30 -9.95
C VAL A 764 -1.21 16.80 -10.47
N PHE A 765 -1.57 18.02 -10.12
CA PHE A 765 -2.72 18.71 -10.68
C PHE A 765 -2.27 20.04 -11.25
N LEU A 766 -2.63 20.34 -12.49
CA LEU A 766 -2.39 21.65 -13.09
C LEU A 766 -3.65 22.52 -12.94
N PRO A 767 -3.62 23.59 -12.13
CA PRO A 767 -4.65 24.63 -12.19
C PRO A 767 -4.67 25.28 -13.58
N VAL A 768 -5.82 25.27 -14.24
CA VAL A 768 -5.97 25.82 -15.61
C VAL A 768 -6.60 27.21 -15.61
N THR A 769 -7.14 27.66 -14.49
CA THR A 769 -7.71 29.02 -14.36
C THR A 769 -6.70 30.01 -13.77
N ALA A 770 -6.86 31.29 -14.11
CA ALA A 770 -6.03 32.35 -13.52
C ALA A 770 -6.22 32.45 -11.99
N ALA A 771 -7.46 32.25 -11.51
CA ALA A 771 -7.76 32.24 -10.08
C ALA A 771 -7.10 31.06 -9.35
N GLY A 772 -7.11 29.87 -9.97
CA GLY A 772 -6.43 28.68 -9.43
C GLY A 772 -4.90 28.84 -9.41
N GLN A 773 -4.30 29.41 -10.46
CA GLN A 773 -2.88 29.72 -10.50
C GLN A 773 -2.48 30.75 -9.43
N ALA A 774 -3.29 31.81 -9.25
CA ALA A 774 -3.06 32.80 -8.21
C ALA A 774 -3.16 32.21 -6.80
N GLU A 775 -4.18 31.39 -6.52
CA GLU A 775 -4.32 30.73 -5.22
C GLU A 775 -3.18 29.73 -4.97
N ALA A 776 -2.74 29.00 -6.00
CA ALA A 776 -1.61 28.09 -5.92
C ALA A 776 -0.34 28.82 -5.48
N SER A 777 -0.01 29.93 -6.16
CA SER A 777 1.13 30.77 -5.83
C SER A 777 1.05 31.38 -4.42
N GLN A 778 -0.11 31.94 -4.05
CA GLN A 778 -0.25 32.71 -2.81
C GLN A 778 -0.44 31.86 -1.56
N LYS A 779 -1.05 30.68 -1.67
CA LYS A 779 -1.47 29.89 -0.49
C LYS A 779 -0.92 28.47 -0.44
N LEU A 780 -0.62 27.86 -1.58
CA LEU A 780 -0.19 26.46 -1.67
C LEU A 780 1.30 26.31 -1.93
N SER A 781 2.00 27.32 -2.42
CA SER A 781 3.46 27.30 -2.56
C SER A 781 4.13 27.09 -1.21
N VAL A 782 5.38 26.64 -1.19
CA VAL A 782 6.14 26.51 0.07
C VAL A 782 6.18 27.85 0.79
N SER A 783 6.43 28.94 0.08
CA SER A 783 6.37 30.30 0.64
C SER A 783 4.97 30.67 1.16
N GLY A 784 3.91 30.35 0.42
CA GLY A 784 2.53 30.63 0.83
C GLY A 784 2.11 29.90 2.11
N HIS A 785 2.56 28.65 2.28
CA HIS A 785 2.37 27.93 3.54
C HIS A 785 3.12 28.59 4.70
N LEU A 786 4.38 29.00 4.48
CA LEU A 786 5.21 29.65 5.51
C LEU A 786 4.69 31.05 5.88
N GLU A 787 4.12 31.78 4.94
CA GLU A 787 3.47 33.08 5.21
C GLU A 787 2.22 32.92 6.07
N ARG A 788 1.43 31.86 5.82
CA ARG A 788 0.23 31.56 6.60
C ARG A 788 0.57 31.02 8.00
N ASP A 789 1.58 30.17 8.08
CA ASP A 789 2.05 29.57 9.33
C ASP A 789 3.59 29.54 9.38
N PRO A 790 4.22 30.58 9.96
CA PRO A 790 5.67 30.64 10.11
C PRO A 790 6.27 29.52 10.97
N GLU A 791 5.49 28.84 11.82
CA GLU A 791 6.02 27.72 12.62
C GLU A 791 6.37 26.50 11.73
N LEU A 792 5.88 26.47 10.48
CA LEU A 792 6.26 25.46 9.49
C LEU A 792 7.74 25.53 9.07
N PHE A 793 8.53 26.54 9.46
CA PHE A 793 9.99 26.48 9.23
C PHE A 793 10.66 25.29 9.93
N LYS A 794 10.10 24.82 11.06
CA LYS A 794 10.59 23.60 11.74
C LYS A 794 10.39 22.36 10.89
N ALA A 795 9.37 22.37 10.03
CA ALA A 795 9.06 21.31 9.10
C ALA A 795 10.18 21.12 8.06
N LEU A 796 10.77 22.24 7.62
CA LEU A 796 11.82 22.33 6.60
C LEU A 796 13.25 22.25 7.15
N SER A 797 13.41 22.11 8.48
CA SER A 797 14.73 21.98 9.08
C SER A 797 15.44 20.72 8.57
N PRO A 798 16.77 20.76 8.29
CA PRO A 798 17.52 19.60 7.79
C PRO A 798 17.30 18.36 8.64
N ARG A 799 17.39 17.17 8.02
CA ARG A 799 17.17 15.87 8.68
C ARG A 799 18.15 14.81 8.16
N LEU A 800 18.14 13.65 8.82
CA LEU A 800 18.93 12.49 8.39
C LEU A 800 20.41 12.84 8.19
N ASP A 801 21.00 12.34 7.11
CA ASP A 801 22.38 12.58 6.72
C ASP A 801 22.73 14.07 6.56
N MET A 802 21.78 14.96 6.28
CA MET A 802 22.05 16.41 6.34
C MET A 802 22.48 16.84 7.74
N VAL A 803 21.71 16.44 8.77
CA VAL A 803 22.04 16.77 10.17
C VAL A 803 23.26 15.98 10.63
N TRP A 804 23.37 14.72 10.22
CA TRP A 804 24.50 13.88 10.55
C TRP A 804 25.81 14.48 10.04
N GLY A 805 25.86 14.92 8.78
CA GLY A 805 27.04 15.54 8.18
C GLY A 805 27.39 16.87 8.82
N LEU A 806 26.40 17.70 9.15
CA LEU A 806 26.64 18.94 9.91
C LEU A 806 27.16 18.65 11.32
N ALA A 807 26.65 17.61 11.98
CA ALA A 807 27.14 17.17 13.29
C ALA A 807 28.59 16.66 13.22
N TRP A 808 28.92 15.85 12.20
CA TRP A 808 30.28 15.40 11.93
C TRP A 808 31.24 16.57 11.69
N LEU A 809 30.82 17.53 10.85
CA LEU A 809 31.59 18.74 10.57
C LEU A 809 31.88 19.53 11.85
N SER A 810 30.88 19.67 12.72
CA SER A 810 30.99 20.42 13.97
C SER A 810 31.91 19.80 15.03
N LEU A 811 32.42 18.58 14.83
CA LEU A 811 33.47 18.02 15.68
C LEU A 811 34.79 18.81 15.59
N ARG A 812 34.97 19.55 14.49
CA ARG A 812 36.15 20.40 14.22
C ARG A 812 35.82 21.87 14.41
N GLU A 813 36.77 22.66 14.90
CA GLU A 813 36.57 24.09 15.15
C GLU A 813 36.27 24.86 13.85
N GLU A 814 36.95 24.54 12.76
CA GLU A 814 36.71 25.14 11.44
C GLU A 814 35.29 24.83 10.94
N GLY A 815 34.80 23.63 11.23
CA GLY A 815 33.46 23.20 10.86
C GLY A 815 32.36 23.95 11.61
N ARG A 816 32.57 24.22 12.91
CA ARG A 816 31.66 25.07 13.71
C ARG A 816 31.59 26.48 13.14
N ALA A 817 32.75 27.08 12.85
CA ALA A 817 32.82 28.41 12.26
C ALA A 817 32.10 28.49 10.90
N GLU A 818 32.20 27.45 10.07
CA GLU A 818 31.52 27.39 8.78
C GLU A 818 29.98 27.32 8.92
N ILE A 819 29.48 26.52 9.87
CA ILE A 819 28.04 26.43 10.16
C ILE A 819 27.50 27.79 10.62
N GLU A 820 28.18 28.44 11.56
CA GLU A 820 27.80 29.77 12.06
C GLU A 820 27.86 30.84 10.95
N ARG A 821 28.87 30.76 10.07
CA ARG A 821 28.99 31.65 8.90
C ARG A 821 27.82 31.50 7.94
N LEU A 822 27.37 30.27 7.66
CA LEU A 822 26.22 30.02 6.79
C LEU A 822 24.89 30.51 7.39
N LEU A 823 24.74 30.33 8.71
CA LEU A 823 23.59 30.81 9.47
C LEU A 823 23.63 32.32 9.72
N GLY A 824 24.82 32.94 9.65
CA GLY A 824 25.05 34.36 9.92
C GLY A 824 24.91 34.71 11.41
N GLN A 825 25.03 33.74 12.31
CA GLN A 825 24.92 33.91 13.76
C GLN A 825 25.58 32.74 14.50
N GLU A 826 25.85 32.95 15.79
CA GLU A 826 26.35 31.90 16.69
C GLU A 826 25.30 30.80 16.91
N VAL A 827 25.76 29.58 17.12
CA VAL A 827 24.93 28.38 17.35
C VAL A 827 25.40 27.65 18.60
N GLU A 828 24.45 27.08 19.35
CA GLU A 828 24.78 26.21 20.47
C GLU A 828 25.28 24.85 19.97
N PHE A 829 26.48 24.45 20.41
CA PHE A 829 27.04 23.12 20.15
C PHE A 829 26.97 22.27 21.43
N GLU A 830 25.90 21.48 21.54
CA GLU A 830 25.69 20.55 22.66
C GLU A 830 26.74 19.44 22.59
N GLU A 831 27.54 19.26 23.64
CA GLU A 831 28.59 18.22 23.71
C GLU A 831 29.60 18.30 22.54
N GLY A 832 29.77 19.50 21.97
CA GLY A 832 30.69 19.75 20.86
C GLY A 832 30.15 19.43 19.47
N ILE A 833 28.85 19.11 19.35
CA ILE A 833 28.18 18.88 18.07
C ILE A 833 26.99 19.81 17.85
N VAL A 834 26.66 20.07 16.60
CA VAL A 834 25.38 20.69 16.25
C VAL A 834 24.28 19.62 16.28
N THR A 835 23.16 19.95 16.88
CA THR A 835 21.97 19.07 16.97
C THR A 835 20.84 19.60 16.11
N LYS A 836 19.90 18.73 15.72
CA LYS A 836 18.65 19.14 15.05
C LYS A 836 17.92 20.24 15.84
N ASN A 837 17.92 20.15 17.17
CA ASN A 837 17.27 21.13 18.03
C ASN A 837 17.98 22.49 17.96
N SER A 838 19.31 22.52 18.09
CA SER A 838 20.10 23.75 17.97
C SER A 838 19.95 24.41 16.60
N LEU A 839 19.97 23.63 15.50
CA LEU A 839 19.71 24.10 14.14
C LEU A 839 18.31 24.69 14.00
N THR A 840 17.29 23.97 14.50
CA THR A 840 15.90 24.42 14.42
C THR A 840 15.72 25.76 15.14
N ARG A 841 16.27 25.91 16.35
CA ARG A 841 16.24 27.18 17.10
C ARG A 841 16.95 28.30 16.34
N ALA A 842 18.11 28.01 15.74
CA ALA A 842 18.85 29.00 14.95
C ALA A 842 18.04 29.46 13.72
N ILE A 843 17.46 28.52 12.98
CA ILE A 843 16.60 28.79 11.81
C ILE A 843 15.38 29.61 12.21
N GLU A 844 14.71 29.28 13.32
CA GLU A 844 13.57 30.07 13.84
C GLU A 844 13.96 31.52 14.14
N GLN A 845 15.14 31.74 14.73
CA GLN A 845 15.63 33.09 15.01
C GLN A 845 15.90 33.87 13.71
N ILE A 846 16.46 33.21 12.70
CA ILE A 846 16.71 33.81 11.38
C ILE A 846 15.38 34.18 10.72
N ALA A 847 14.41 33.27 10.71
CA ALA A 847 13.10 33.51 10.13
C ALA A 847 12.38 34.69 10.79
N ARG A 848 12.48 34.82 12.12
CA ARG A 848 11.91 35.95 12.87
C ARG A 848 12.59 37.29 12.58
N ARG A 849 13.90 37.30 12.31
CA ARG A 849 14.69 38.52 12.07
C ARG A 849 14.64 39.01 10.62
N SER A 850 14.74 38.07 9.68
CA SER A 850 15.01 38.35 8.25
C SER A 850 13.79 38.11 7.35
N GLY A 851 12.69 37.59 7.90
CA GLY A 851 11.48 37.25 7.17
C GLY A 851 11.57 35.91 6.41
N THR A 852 10.46 35.54 5.77
CA THR A 852 10.27 34.24 5.11
C THR A 852 11.09 34.05 3.83
N LEU A 853 11.61 35.13 3.23
CA LEU A 853 12.26 35.12 1.92
C LEU A 853 13.73 34.64 1.95
N ILE A 854 14.47 34.89 3.03
CA ILE A 854 15.92 34.61 3.10
C ILE A 854 16.20 33.20 3.64
N THR A 855 15.33 32.72 4.52
CA THR A 855 15.48 31.43 5.24
C THR A 855 15.56 30.21 4.30
N PRO A 856 14.75 30.08 3.22
CA PRO A 856 14.86 28.95 2.28
C PRO A 856 16.26 28.76 1.70
N ALA A 857 16.91 29.85 1.25
CA ALA A 857 18.24 29.78 0.67
C ALA A 857 19.33 29.38 1.70
N ILE A 858 19.14 29.71 2.98
CA ILE A 858 20.04 29.24 4.05
C ILE A 858 19.84 27.74 4.29
N LEU A 859 18.58 27.28 4.33
CA LEU A 859 18.24 25.87 4.49
C LEU A 859 18.80 25.00 3.37
N GLU A 860 18.70 25.44 2.12
CA GLU A 860 19.27 24.75 0.95
C GLU A 860 20.80 24.64 1.07
N ARG A 861 21.50 25.72 1.44
CA ARG A 861 22.96 25.66 1.63
C ARG A 861 23.39 24.72 2.76
N LEU A 862 22.67 24.72 3.88
CA LEU A 862 22.92 23.79 4.98
C LEU A 862 22.64 22.34 4.59
N MET A 863 21.58 22.10 3.82
CA MET A 863 21.26 20.79 3.27
C MET A 863 22.39 20.27 2.39
N VAL A 864 22.84 21.07 1.41
CA VAL A 864 23.93 20.70 0.49
C VAL A 864 25.21 20.39 1.26
N LEU A 865 25.62 21.28 2.19
CA LEU A 865 26.80 21.05 3.02
C LEU A 865 26.69 19.78 3.85
N GLY A 866 25.55 19.55 4.49
CA GLY A 866 25.32 18.35 5.30
C GLY A 866 25.45 17.06 4.49
N PHE A 867 24.83 17.01 3.31
CA PHE A 867 24.95 15.87 2.41
C PHE A 867 26.39 15.63 1.93
N GLU A 868 27.09 16.70 1.54
CA GLU A 868 28.46 16.60 1.03
C GLU A 868 29.42 16.06 2.11
N VAL A 869 29.32 16.59 3.34
CA VAL A 869 30.13 16.11 4.46
C VAL A 869 29.78 14.67 4.83
N ALA A 870 28.49 14.31 4.86
CA ALA A 870 28.08 12.94 5.16
C ALA A 870 28.65 11.95 4.14
N ARG A 871 28.64 12.28 2.84
CA ARG A 871 29.26 11.47 1.79
C ARG A 871 30.78 11.34 1.97
N GLN A 872 31.48 12.45 2.18
CA GLN A 872 32.95 12.47 2.32
C GLN A 872 33.45 11.73 3.57
N SER A 873 32.64 11.68 4.63
CA SER A 873 33.01 11.03 5.89
C SER A 873 33.28 9.52 5.75
N GLY A 874 32.72 8.86 4.73
CA GLY A 874 32.74 7.39 4.63
C GLY A 874 31.96 6.69 5.74
N ALA A 875 31.15 7.43 6.50
CA ALA A 875 30.42 6.90 7.63
C ALA A 875 29.49 5.76 7.21
N SER A 876 29.49 4.75 8.06
CA SER A 876 28.80 3.50 7.81
C SER A 876 28.45 2.82 9.12
N ILE A 877 27.87 1.63 9.01
CA ILE A 877 27.51 0.79 10.12
C ILE A 877 28.56 -0.30 10.33
N SER A 878 29.00 -0.48 11.58
CA SER A 878 29.86 -1.61 11.95
C SER A 878 29.12 -2.94 11.77
N PRO A 879 29.76 -3.99 11.22
CA PRO A 879 29.23 -5.35 11.26
C PRO A 879 29.39 -6.04 12.62
N PHE A 880 30.18 -5.45 13.53
CA PHE A 880 30.48 -5.97 14.87
C PHE A 880 30.16 -4.89 15.91
N PHE A 881 29.01 -5.00 16.55
CA PHE A 881 28.52 -3.99 17.49
C PHE A 881 28.79 -4.36 18.94
N GLY A 882 29.08 -3.32 19.73
CA GLY A 882 29.01 -3.36 21.18
C GLY A 882 30.27 -3.89 21.85
N GLU A 883 31.33 -4.16 21.10
CA GLU A 883 32.61 -4.63 21.66
C GLU A 883 33.32 -3.54 22.46
N SER A 884 33.13 -2.28 22.07
CA SER A 884 33.67 -1.13 22.79
C SER A 884 32.81 -0.71 23.98
N ILE A 885 31.63 -1.32 24.20
CA ILE A 885 30.77 -1.00 25.33
C ILE A 885 31.19 -1.83 26.54
N VAL A 886 31.57 -1.14 27.61
CA VAL A 886 31.66 -1.74 28.95
C VAL A 886 30.25 -1.83 29.51
N SER A 887 29.55 -2.91 29.20
CA SER A 887 28.21 -3.16 29.76
C SER A 887 28.32 -3.58 31.24
N PRO A 888 27.38 -3.16 32.09
CA PRO A 888 27.28 -3.70 33.45
C PRO A 888 27.12 -5.23 33.40
N ALA A 889 27.44 -5.92 34.49
CA ALA A 889 27.18 -7.36 34.54
C ALA A 889 25.68 -7.62 34.36
N SER A 890 25.33 -8.49 33.40
CA SER A 890 23.95 -8.89 33.17
C SER A 890 23.39 -9.58 34.42
N PRO A 891 22.17 -9.26 34.87
CA PRO A 891 21.53 -9.95 35.99
C PRO A 891 21.38 -11.47 35.75
N GLU A 892 21.54 -12.26 36.81
CA GLU A 892 21.27 -13.70 36.80
C GLU A 892 19.77 -13.97 37.06
N GLY A 893 19.09 -14.68 36.15
CA GLY A 893 17.66 -15.03 36.28
C GLY A 893 16.67 -14.07 35.61
N ASN A 894 15.38 -14.18 35.96
CA ASN A 894 14.25 -13.51 35.27
C ASN A 894 13.58 -12.40 36.10
N ASN A 895 14.27 -11.85 37.11
CA ASN A 895 13.71 -10.77 37.94
C ASN A 895 13.62 -9.45 37.14
N VAL A 896 12.41 -8.90 36.99
CA VAL A 896 12.13 -7.69 36.22
C VAL A 896 12.85 -6.45 36.74
N GLU A 897 12.97 -6.29 38.05
CA GLU A 897 13.59 -5.11 38.68
C GLU A 897 15.11 -5.07 38.44
N ASP A 898 15.78 -6.22 38.56
CA ASP A 898 17.23 -6.33 38.31
C ASP A 898 17.57 -6.02 36.85
N TRP A 899 16.72 -6.50 35.92
CA TRP A 899 16.85 -6.16 34.51
C TRP A 899 16.62 -4.67 34.30
N ALA A 900 15.53 -4.09 34.82
CA ALA A 900 15.25 -2.65 34.73
C ALA A 900 16.46 -1.81 35.17
N GLU A 901 17.11 -2.19 36.27
CA GLU A 901 18.34 -1.54 36.74
C GLU A 901 19.52 -1.71 35.76
N TYR A 902 19.72 -2.91 35.19
CA TYR A 902 20.74 -3.16 34.17
C TYR A 902 20.56 -2.29 32.91
N ILE A 903 19.33 -2.17 32.37
CA ILE A 903 19.08 -1.31 31.21
C ILE A 903 19.29 0.14 31.58
N GLU A 904 18.84 0.58 32.76
CA GLU A 904 19.03 1.95 33.20
C GLU A 904 20.53 2.30 33.31
N LYS A 905 21.34 1.40 33.87
CA LYS A 905 22.80 1.53 33.92
C LYS A 905 23.43 1.53 32.52
N THR A 906 22.98 0.65 31.62
CA THR A 906 23.45 0.58 30.24
C THR A 906 23.10 1.86 29.48
N ARG A 907 21.88 2.37 29.66
CA ARG A 907 21.39 3.62 29.09
C ARG A 907 22.20 4.81 29.61
N ALA A 908 22.46 4.88 30.91
CA ALA A 908 23.29 5.91 31.51
C ALA A 908 24.72 5.87 30.94
N GLY A 909 25.33 4.68 30.87
CA GLY A 909 26.66 4.51 30.28
C GLY A 909 26.72 4.93 28.80
N LEU A 910 25.71 4.59 28.00
CA LEU A 910 25.61 5.03 26.60
C LEU A 910 25.38 6.55 26.49
N ALA A 911 24.64 7.16 27.42
CA ALA A 911 24.39 8.59 27.43
C ALA A 911 25.64 9.42 27.72
N GLU A 912 26.59 8.88 28.49
CA GLU A 912 27.87 9.52 28.83
C GLU A 912 28.96 9.38 27.75
N ARG A 913 28.68 8.63 26.65
CA ARG A 913 29.65 8.48 25.55
C ARG A 913 29.57 9.62 24.54
N TYR A 914 30.76 10.05 24.09
CA TYR A 914 30.98 11.12 23.11
C TYR A 914 32.04 10.78 22.06
N ASP A 915 32.46 9.51 21.97
CA ASP A 915 33.47 9.04 21.02
C ASP A 915 32.88 8.79 19.63
N TYR A 916 32.37 9.85 19.01
CA TYR A 916 31.65 9.80 17.73
C TYR A 916 32.48 9.25 16.55
N VAL A 917 33.81 9.28 16.66
CA VAL A 917 34.74 8.76 15.63
C VAL A 917 35.05 7.27 15.79
N ASN A 918 34.52 6.63 16.83
CA ASN A 918 34.73 5.21 17.08
C ASN A 918 34.06 4.36 15.99
N SER A 919 34.81 3.40 15.41
CA SER A 919 34.34 2.54 14.32
C SER A 919 33.25 1.53 14.71
N ASP A 920 33.07 1.25 16.00
CA ASP A 920 32.05 0.34 16.52
C ASP A 920 30.66 1.00 16.56
N LEU A 921 30.51 2.06 17.38
CA LEU A 921 29.22 2.72 17.64
C LEU A 921 29.20 4.23 17.39
N GLY A 922 30.32 4.83 17.01
CA GLY A 922 30.46 6.28 16.89
C GLY A 922 29.46 6.89 15.91
N THR A 923 29.26 6.25 14.75
CA THR A 923 28.29 6.67 13.73
C THR A 923 26.86 6.71 14.28
N GLN A 924 26.44 5.66 14.98
CA GLN A 924 25.08 5.50 15.51
C GLN A 924 24.86 6.41 16.71
N LEU A 925 25.88 6.55 17.56
CA LEU A 925 25.90 7.49 18.67
C LEU A 925 25.72 8.92 18.17
N LEU A 926 26.47 9.32 17.13
CA LEU A 926 26.33 10.62 16.50
C LEU A 926 24.94 10.79 15.89
N SER A 927 24.37 9.76 15.24
CA SER A 927 23.02 9.84 14.70
C SER A 927 21.97 10.15 15.76
N VAL A 928 22.02 9.44 16.88
CA VAL A 928 21.07 9.60 17.99
C VAL A 928 21.29 10.92 18.73
N LYS A 929 22.53 11.28 19.04
CA LYS A 929 22.89 12.49 19.80
C LYS A 929 22.62 13.78 19.02
N SER A 930 22.93 13.78 17.72
CA SER A 930 22.58 14.91 16.84
C SER A 930 21.08 15.03 16.59
N GLY A 931 20.30 13.96 16.84
CA GLY A 931 18.88 13.90 16.48
C GLY A 931 18.64 13.73 14.97
N SER A 932 19.65 13.29 14.20
CA SER A 932 19.49 13.01 12.77
C SER A 932 18.59 11.79 12.53
N ARG A 933 18.79 10.70 13.28
CA ARG A 933 17.96 9.49 13.24
C ARG A 933 18.16 8.65 14.51
N GLY A 934 17.14 7.87 14.88
CA GLY A 934 17.20 7.00 16.04
C GLY A 934 16.92 7.73 17.37
N LEU A 935 17.00 6.96 18.45
CA LEU A 935 16.69 7.33 19.84
C LEU A 935 17.59 6.48 20.74
N ALA A 936 17.77 6.89 22.00
CA ALA A 936 18.63 6.15 22.95
C ALA A 936 18.29 4.66 23.04
N ARG A 937 17.00 4.28 22.98
CA ARG A 937 16.58 2.87 22.99
C ARG A 937 17.15 2.05 21.83
N HIS A 938 17.38 2.64 20.66
CA HIS A 938 17.95 1.93 19.52
C HIS A 938 19.41 1.57 19.80
N LEU A 939 20.18 2.44 20.47
CA LEU A 939 21.55 2.12 20.89
C LEU A 939 21.58 0.99 21.92
N ILE A 940 20.57 0.92 22.80
CA ILE A 940 20.43 -0.18 23.76
C ILE A 940 20.22 -1.52 23.02
N TYR A 941 19.39 -1.56 21.98
CA TYR A 941 19.18 -2.78 21.18
C TYR A 941 20.45 -3.25 20.43
N LEU A 942 21.38 -2.33 20.12
CA LEU A 942 22.67 -2.65 19.50
C LEU A 942 23.73 -3.06 20.53
N GLY A 943 23.70 -2.43 21.71
CA GLY A 943 24.81 -2.41 22.64
C GLY A 943 24.61 -3.19 23.94
N ALA A 944 23.38 -3.60 24.26
CA ALA A 944 23.13 -4.42 25.45
C ALA A 944 23.78 -5.80 25.31
N ALA A 945 24.44 -6.27 26.37
CA ALA A 945 24.88 -7.65 26.50
C ALA A 945 23.69 -8.62 26.51
N ARG A 946 23.92 -9.84 26.01
CA ARG A 946 23.03 -11.00 26.21
C ARG A 946 22.62 -11.08 27.67
N GLY A 947 21.33 -11.33 27.91
CA GLY A 947 20.94 -12.18 29.01
C GLY A 947 19.99 -13.22 28.47
N SER A 948 19.90 -14.39 29.10
CA SER A 948 18.96 -15.43 28.72
C SER A 948 17.70 -15.35 29.58
N VAL A 949 16.50 -15.16 29.02
CA VAL A 949 15.37 -15.83 29.67
C VAL A 949 15.51 -17.26 29.22
N ARG A 950 15.88 -18.13 30.17
CA ARG A 950 15.74 -19.56 29.93
C ARG A 950 14.25 -19.84 29.86
N PHE A 951 13.72 -19.94 28.65
CA PHE A 951 12.46 -20.64 28.45
C PHE A 951 12.65 -22.07 28.98
N PRO A 952 11.77 -22.59 29.86
CA PRO A 952 11.91 -23.96 30.40
C PRO A 952 11.81 -25.07 29.34
N LEU A 953 11.59 -24.73 28.07
CA LEU A 953 11.49 -25.66 26.94
C LEU A 953 12.75 -26.50 26.73
N ALA A 954 13.94 -26.01 27.12
CA ALA A 954 15.20 -26.75 26.95
C ALA A 954 15.36 -27.93 27.92
N GLU A 955 14.60 -27.99 29.02
CA GLU A 955 14.72 -29.04 30.04
C GLU A 955 13.52 -30.00 30.08
N ASP A 956 12.38 -29.65 29.47
CA ASP A 956 11.20 -30.52 29.34
C ASP A 956 10.60 -30.50 27.93
N PRO A 957 10.78 -31.56 27.12
CA PRO A 957 10.18 -31.68 25.79
C PRO A 957 8.64 -31.79 25.80
N ASN A 958 7.99 -31.82 26.98
CA ASN A 958 6.54 -31.77 27.12
C ASN A 958 5.99 -30.37 27.45
N LEU A 959 6.85 -29.35 27.58
CA LEU A 959 6.38 -27.98 27.80
C LEU A 959 5.69 -27.47 26.53
N ASP A 960 4.39 -27.16 26.63
CA ASP A 960 3.59 -26.62 25.55
C ASP A 960 4.02 -25.15 25.27
N PRO A 961 4.59 -24.82 24.09
CA PRO A 961 4.99 -23.45 23.74
C PRO A 961 3.83 -22.45 23.80
N ALA A 962 2.59 -22.96 23.72
CA ALA A 962 1.41 -22.14 23.84
C ALA A 962 1.19 -21.63 25.28
N GLN A 963 1.99 -22.07 26.27
CA GLN A 963 2.03 -21.55 27.64
C GLN A 963 2.48 -20.09 27.79
N PHE A 964 2.63 -19.31 26.72
CA PHE A 964 3.01 -17.90 26.78
C PHE A 964 2.04 -17.02 25.94
N ILE A 965 1.40 -15.99 26.54
CA ILE A 965 0.33 -15.15 25.94
C ILE A 965 0.27 -13.67 26.44
N SER A 966 0.49 -12.71 25.53
CA SER A 966 -0.13 -11.34 25.46
C SER A 966 0.25 -10.28 26.56
N PRO A 967 -0.35 -9.07 26.67
CA PRO A 967 0.16 -7.82 26.06
C PRO A 967 0.37 -6.67 27.07
N GLU A 968 1.60 -6.35 27.46
CA GLU A 968 1.94 -5.00 27.94
C GLU A 968 3.28 -4.54 27.35
N LEU A 969 3.23 -3.49 26.52
CA LEU A 969 4.39 -2.87 25.88
C LEU A 969 4.92 -1.74 26.76
N ILE A 970 6.05 -1.95 27.43
CA ILE A 970 6.76 -0.87 28.13
C ILE A 970 8.24 -0.86 27.72
N GLY A 971 8.58 0.01 26.77
CA GLY A 971 9.96 0.47 26.55
C GLY A 971 10.92 -0.58 25.95
N PRO A 972 12.23 -0.54 26.26
CA PRO A 972 13.26 -1.42 25.69
C PRO A 972 13.18 -2.89 26.18
N TYR A 973 12.03 -3.30 26.71
CA TYR A 973 11.68 -4.67 27.05
C TYR A 973 10.46 -5.11 26.25
N HIS A 974 10.42 -6.39 25.90
CA HIS A 974 9.15 -7.07 25.65
C HIS A 974 8.79 -7.81 26.94
N GLU A 975 7.81 -7.28 27.69
CA GLU A 975 7.10 -8.09 28.68
C GLU A 975 6.11 -8.98 27.90
N VAL A 976 6.40 -10.27 27.89
CA VAL A 976 5.50 -11.29 27.37
C VAL A 976 4.83 -11.92 28.58
N ILE A 977 3.51 -11.80 28.70
CA ILE A 977 2.81 -12.46 29.80
C ILE A 977 2.71 -13.95 29.48
N ASP A 978 2.89 -14.84 30.46
CA ASP A 978 2.70 -16.28 30.27
C ASP A 978 1.19 -16.66 30.27
N ARG A 979 0.84 -17.93 29.97
CA ARG A 979 -0.56 -18.44 30.04
C ARG A 979 -1.19 -18.26 31.42
N GLY A 980 -0.36 -18.15 32.47
CA GLY A 980 -0.76 -17.97 33.85
C GLY A 980 -0.88 -16.50 34.29
N GLY A 981 -0.60 -15.54 33.40
CA GLY A 981 -0.67 -14.12 33.71
C GLY A 981 0.62 -13.54 34.34
N GLN A 982 1.76 -14.25 34.29
CA GLN A 982 3.03 -13.75 34.84
C GLN A 982 3.91 -13.11 33.76
N PRO A 983 4.52 -11.93 34.00
CA PRO A 983 5.42 -11.29 33.04
C PRO A 983 6.72 -12.08 32.86
N VAL A 984 7.13 -12.29 31.61
CA VAL A 984 8.36 -12.92 31.16
C VAL A 984 9.13 -11.91 30.31
N LEU A 985 10.39 -11.67 30.65
CA LEU A 985 11.26 -10.76 29.89
C LEU A 985 11.74 -11.45 28.60
N VAL A 986 11.73 -10.79 27.46
CA VAL A 986 12.55 -11.24 26.32
C VAL A 986 13.82 -10.39 26.30
N LYS A 987 14.96 -11.04 26.47
CA LYS A 987 16.26 -10.39 26.59
C LYS A 987 16.93 -10.44 25.23
N HIS A 988 17.30 -9.31 24.63
CA HIS A 988 17.84 -9.38 23.28
C HIS A 988 18.86 -8.31 22.91
N SER A 989 19.76 -8.73 22.02
CA SER A 989 20.66 -7.89 21.26
C SER A 989 20.62 -8.35 19.81
N LEU A 990 20.15 -7.50 18.90
CA LEU A 990 20.11 -7.86 17.47
C LEU A 990 21.52 -8.03 16.89
N ALA A 991 22.54 -7.48 17.55
CA ALA A 991 23.94 -7.73 17.20
C ALA A 991 24.33 -9.20 17.42
N GLN A 992 23.78 -9.86 18.44
CA GLN A 992 24.07 -11.25 18.79
C GLN A 992 23.06 -12.25 18.22
N GLY A 993 21.91 -11.76 17.73
CA GLY A 993 20.84 -12.60 17.21
C GLY A 993 19.90 -13.07 18.33
N LEU A 994 18.61 -13.14 18.02
CA LEU A 994 17.58 -13.68 18.89
C LEU A 994 17.60 -15.21 18.88
N GLU A 995 17.35 -15.84 20.03
CA GLU A 995 17.04 -17.27 20.04
C GLU A 995 15.69 -17.51 19.34
N PRO A 996 15.41 -18.74 18.86
CA PRO A 996 14.19 -19.01 18.11
C PRO A 996 12.90 -18.69 18.88
N GLU A 997 12.84 -19.05 20.16
CA GLU A 997 11.68 -18.81 21.03
C GLU A 997 11.47 -17.30 21.26
N GLU A 998 12.57 -16.56 21.43
CA GLU A 998 12.56 -15.10 21.58
C GLU A 998 12.03 -14.43 20.31
N THR A 999 12.52 -14.87 19.14
CA THR A 999 12.11 -14.36 17.83
C THR A 999 10.61 -14.52 17.61
N LEU A 1000 10.06 -15.71 17.91
CA LEU A 1000 8.63 -15.99 17.77
C LEU A 1000 7.78 -15.20 18.78
N ALA A 1001 8.26 -15.05 20.02
CA ALA A 1001 7.56 -14.29 21.05
C ALA A 1001 7.47 -12.79 20.72
N VAL A 1002 8.58 -12.18 20.30
CA VAL A 1002 8.62 -10.75 19.91
C VAL A 1002 7.68 -10.48 18.73
N ALA A 1003 7.57 -11.41 17.79
CA ALA A 1003 6.68 -11.26 16.65
C ALA A 1003 5.22 -11.08 17.11
N ILE A 1004 4.73 -11.99 17.96
CA ILE A 1004 3.35 -11.97 18.45
C ILE A 1004 3.03 -10.64 19.15
N SER A 1005 3.90 -10.19 20.06
CA SER A 1005 3.72 -8.93 20.79
C SER A 1005 3.80 -7.70 19.88
N GLY A 1006 4.71 -7.70 18.91
CA GLY A 1006 4.86 -6.61 17.92
C GLY A 1006 3.56 -6.40 17.12
N TRP A 1007 2.91 -7.49 16.70
CA TRP A 1007 1.69 -7.41 15.90
C TRP A 1007 0.50 -6.80 16.63
N GLU A 1008 0.34 -7.07 17.93
CA GLU A 1008 -0.72 -6.46 18.73
C GLU A 1008 -0.49 -4.93 18.89
N GLY A 1009 0.77 -4.51 19.08
CA GLY A 1009 1.16 -3.11 19.09
C GLY A 1009 0.85 -2.39 17.77
N TRP A 1010 1.22 -3.01 16.64
CA TRP A 1010 0.94 -2.48 15.30
C TRP A 1010 -0.56 -2.39 15.01
N ALA A 1011 -1.33 -3.41 15.41
CA ALA A 1011 -2.78 -3.43 15.26
C ALA A 1011 -3.47 -2.30 16.03
N SER A 1012 -3.03 -2.06 17.27
CA SER A 1012 -3.51 -0.98 18.12
C SER A 1012 -3.24 0.39 17.49
N GLN A 1013 -2.02 0.60 16.97
CA GLN A 1013 -1.66 1.82 16.26
C GLN A 1013 -2.53 2.05 15.00
N ASN A 1014 -2.72 1.04 14.16
CA ASN A 1014 -3.58 1.16 12.97
C ASN A 1014 -5.05 1.41 13.32
N HIS A 1015 -5.55 0.77 14.38
CA HIS A 1015 -6.91 1.03 14.86
C HIS A 1015 -7.05 2.46 15.37
N HIS A 1016 -6.05 2.98 16.09
CA HIS A 1016 -6.01 4.36 16.55
C HIS A 1016 -6.00 5.36 15.37
N VAL A 1017 -5.22 5.09 14.32
CA VAL A 1017 -5.22 5.91 13.09
C VAL A 1017 -6.61 5.92 12.44
N SER A 1018 -7.25 4.76 12.28
CA SER A 1018 -8.60 4.68 11.72
C SER A 1018 -9.66 5.39 12.57
N GLN A 1019 -9.52 5.33 13.91
CA GLN A 1019 -10.36 6.10 14.83
C GLN A 1019 -10.12 7.60 14.71
N LEU A 1020 -8.86 8.04 14.59
CA LEU A 1020 -8.51 9.44 14.38
C LEU A 1020 -9.07 9.96 13.05
N GLU A 1021 -8.96 9.20 11.96
CA GLU A 1021 -9.58 9.52 10.67
C GLU A 1021 -11.10 9.68 10.82
N SER A 1022 -11.75 8.74 11.51
CA SER A 1022 -13.20 8.80 11.76
C SER A 1022 -13.60 10.02 12.60
N HIS A 1023 -12.82 10.36 13.64
CA HIS A 1023 -13.05 11.55 14.46
C HIS A 1023 -12.83 12.85 13.67
N LEU A 1024 -11.73 12.94 12.91
CA LEU A 1024 -11.44 14.08 12.02
C LEU A 1024 -12.56 14.28 11.00
N LEU A 1025 -13.05 13.19 10.39
CA LEU A 1025 -14.19 13.25 9.47
C LEU A 1025 -15.47 13.77 10.16
N SER A 1026 -15.69 13.42 11.42
CA SER A 1026 -16.87 13.85 12.18
C SER A 1026 -16.80 15.34 12.58
N ASP A 1027 -15.64 15.83 12.97
CA ASP A 1027 -15.43 17.24 13.37
C ASP A 1027 -15.49 18.21 12.19
N GLN A 1028 -15.14 17.71 10.99
CA GLN A 1028 -15.11 18.48 9.74
C GLN A 1028 -16.44 18.49 8.99
N GLN A 1029 -17.49 17.81 9.50
CA GLN A 1029 -18.81 17.81 8.86
C GLN A 1029 -19.42 19.21 8.75
N ALA A 1030 -20.28 19.40 7.74
CA ALA A 1030 -21.05 20.62 7.54
C ALA A 1030 -21.85 20.98 8.80
N LYS A 1031 -21.75 22.21 9.31
CA LYS A 1031 -22.44 22.60 10.56
C LYS A 1031 -23.73 23.39 10.34
N GLY A 1032 -23.91 23.99 9.17
CA GLY A 1032 -25.03 24.88 8.87
C GLY A 1032 -26.38 24.19 8.73
N PHE A 1033 -27.45 24.96 8.91
CA PHE A 1033 -28.84 24.44 9.01
C PHE A 1033 -29.58 24.39 7.67
N HIS A 1034 -28.91 24.73 6.58
CA HIS A 1034 -29.50 24.73 5.25
C HIS A 1034 -29.75 23.29 4.74
N VAL A 1035 -30.58 23.14 3.72
CA VAL A 1035 -31.09 21.82 3.29
C VAL A 1035 -29.95 20.90 2.86
N LEU A 1036 -29.01 21.40 2.06
CA LEU A 1036 -27.86 20.61 1.60
C LEU A 1036 -26.94 20.20 2.77
N GLU A 1037 -26.61 21.12 3.67
CA GLU A 1037 -25.74 20.85 4.82
C GLU A 1037 -26.37 19.90 5.85
N ARG A 1038 -27.71 19.96 6.03
CA ARG A 1038 -28.44 18.94 6.80
C ARG A 1038 -28.39 17.58 6.13
N ALA A 1039 -28.51 17.53 4.79
CA ALA A 1039 -28.43 16.27 4.06
C ALA A 1039 -27.02 15.65 4.18
N MET A 1040 -25.96 16.47 4.07
CA MET A 1040 -24.55 16.03 4.23
C MET A 1040 -24.23 15.38 5.57
N ARG A 1041 -24.95 15.74 6.64
CA ARG A 1041 -24.81 15.14 7.98
C ARG A 1041 -25.73 13.94 8.24
N SER A 1042 -26.73 13.74 7.41
CA SER A 1042 -27.77 12.75 7.65
C SER A 1042 -27.33 11.38 7.19
N ALA A 1043 -27.57 10.34 8.01
CA ALA A 1043 -27.46 8.96 7.57
C ALA A 1043 -28.49 8.59 6.47
N ARG A 1044 -29.52 9.43 6.28
CA ARG A 1044 -30.58 9.25 5.28
C ARG A 1044 -30.84 10.58 4.55
N PRO A 1045 -29.95 11.01 3.65
CA PRO A 1045 -30.06 12.31 2.98
C PRO A 1045 -31.34 12.43 2.12
N GLY A 1046 -31.80 11.35 1.50
CA GLY A 1046 -33.06 11.32 0.74
C GLY A 1046 -34.28 11.78 1.57
N LEU A 1047 -34.34 11.42 2.85
CA LEU A 1047 -35.41 11.87 3.75
C LEU A 1047 -35.36 13.37 4.02
N VAL A 1048 -34.16 13.97 4.12
CA VAL A 1048 -33.98 15.41 4.32
C VAL A 1048 -34.54 16.18 3.12
N PHE A 1049 -34.19 15.75 1.90
CA PHE A 1049 -34.70 16.36 0.68
C PHE A 1049 -36.21 16.18 0.50
N ALA A 1050 -36.73 15.00 0.83
CA ALA A 1050 -38.15 14.71 0.80
C ALA A 1050 -38.94 15.66 1.72
N LEU A 1051 -38.49 15.81 2.98
CA LEU A 1051 -39.12 16.72 3.94
C LEU A 1051 -39.04 18.18 3.50
N ALA A 1052 -37.90 18.62 2.95
CA ALA A 1052 -37.73 19.95 2.40
C ALA A 1052 -38.70 20.21 1.23
N ALA A 1053 -38.86 19.23 0.33
CA ALA A 1053 -39.78 19.30 -0.79
C ALA A 1053 -41.26 19.32 -0.37
N TYR A 1054 -41.62 18.55 0.66
CA TYR A 1054 -42.97 18.55 1.23
C TYR A 1054 -43.33 19.89 1.87
N LYS A 1055 -42.37 20.52 2.55
CA LYS A 1055 -42.55 21.83 3.19
C LYS A 1055 -42.37 23.02 2.24
N GLY A 1056 -41.86 22.81 1.03
CA GLY A 1056 -41.50 23.89 0.11
C GLY A 1056 -40.35 24.76 0.63
N GLU A 1057 -39.40 24.16 1.35
CA GLU A 1057 -38.23 24.87 1.88
C GLU A 1057 -37.35 25.42 0.75
N VAL A 1058 -36.57 26.47 1.09
CA VAL A 1058 -35.60 27.09 0.20
C VAL A 1058 -34.23 27.11 0.89
N ASP A 1059 -33.20 26.65 0.21
CA ASP A 1059 -31.80 26.79 0.63
C ASP A 1059 -31.22 28.07 0.00
N PRO A 1060 -30.90 29.12 0.77
CA PRO A 1060 -30.45 30.39 0.23
C PRO A 1060 -29.02 30.35 -0.35
N LEU A 1061 -28.30 29.22 -0.25
CA LEU A 1061 -26.90 29.09 -0.66
C LEU A 1061 -25.99 30.13 0.03
N THR A 1062 -26.21 30.34 1.33
CA THR A 1062 -25.35 31.16 2.20
C THR A 1062 -24.35 30.33 3.00
N GLY A 1063 -24.56 29.01 3.11
CA GLY A 1063 -23.59 28.08 3.71
C GLY A 1063 -22.41 27.79 2.76
N LEU A 1064 -21.19 27.70 3.29
CA LEU A 1064 -19.97 27.48 2.51
C LEU A 1064 -20.05 26.18 1.70
N GLU A 1065 -20.46 25.10 2.35
CA GLU A 1065 -20.54 23.75 1.78
C GLU A 1065 -21.62 23.70 0.69
N SER A 1066 -22.80 24.28 0.95
CA SER A 1066 -23.87 24.41 -0.05
C SER A 1066 -23.39 25.14 -1.31
N ARG A 1067 -22.65 26.24 -1.15
CA ARG A 1067 -22.13 27.03 -2.27
C ARG A 1067 -21.11 26.24 -3.09
N LEU A 1068 -20.10 25.70 -2.43
CA LEU A 1068 -19.04 24.93 -3.10
C LEU A 1068 -19.61 23.68 -3.78
N PHE A 1069 -20.57 22.99 -3.15
CA PHE A 1069 -21.19 21.79 -3.72
C PHE A 1069 -21.97 22.09 -5.00
N VAL A 1070 -22.59 23.26 -5.09
CA VAL A 1070 -23.29 23.74 -6.30
C VAL A 1070 -22.31 24.28 -7.36
N GLY A 1071 -21.07 24.58 -7.00
CA GLY A 1071 -20.04 25.14 -7.89
C GLY A 1071 -19.87 26.67 -7.79
N LEU A 1072 -20.45 27.31 -6.78
CA LEU A 1072 -20.32 28.74 -6.51
C LEU A 1072 -19.07 29.06 -5.67
N GLY A 1073 -18.55 30.29 -5.82
CA GLY A 1073 -17.48 30.85 -5.01
C GLY A 1073 -17.94 31.42 -3.67
N VAL A 1074 -16.99 31.99 -2.91
CA VAL A 1074 -17.17 32.47 -1.53
C VAL A 1074 -17.55 33.95 -1.43
N GLU A 1075 -17.78 34.63 -2.54
CA GLU A 1075 -17.91 36.10 -2.62
C GLU A 1075 -19.15 36.65 -1.88
N ARG A 1076 -20.20 35.83 -1.69
CA ARG A 1076 -21.42 36.18 -0.93
C ARG A 1076 -21.43 35.70 0.53
N LEU A 1077 -20.32 35.14 1.04
CA LEU A 1077 -20.23 34.76 2.47
C LEU A 1077 -20.07 35.97 3.39
N VAL A 1078 -19.83 37.16 2.83
CA VAL A 1078 -19.74 38.42 3.58
C VAL A 1078 -21.11 39.08 3.67
N THR A 1079 -21.95 38.61 4.61
CA THR A 1079 -22.93 39.47 5.32
C THR A 1079 -23.24 38.89 6.70
N ASN A 1080 -22.43 39.33 7.67
CA ASN A 1080 -22.56 39.34 9.14
C ASN A 1080 -22.57 38.02 9.95
N PRO A 1081 -21.91 38.02 11.13
CA PRO A 1081 -21.68 36.85 12.00
C PRO A 1081 -22.94 36.29 12.66
#